data_AF-A0A1V6DAR5-F1
#
_entry.id   AF-A0A1V6DAR5-F1
#
_cell.length_a   1.000
_cell.length_b   1.000
_cell.length_c   1.000
_cell.angle_alpha   90.00
_cell.angle_beta   90.00
_cell.angle_gamma   90.00
#
_symmetry.space_group_name_H-M   'P 1'
#
loop_
_entity.id
_entity.type
_entity.pdbx_description
1 polymer ?
#
loop_
_entity_poly.entity_id
_entity_poly.type
_entity_poly.pdbx_seq_one_letter_code
_entity_poly.pdbx_strand_id
1 'polypeptide(L)'
;MKRRDIVLAVAGAAWLLSASRAPAAAPKTVWLDELDVKLSACGWNSTNSRRSVDNNPLRLRGKTYPRGIGTHPPGMFRIQLDGSAVAFKAAVGIDDEVGNRGTAEFIVTGDGKKLWSSGVLKGGGEVRNCEVNLAGVKVLDLVVDTTPDGFGHDHTDWVDARIEYAGAKPAAARLKGAARPYNHRWPPAEQAYHIASMPDPSDRDELDAVLRRTGVLLEHLKTLKGCGDLSARAKALGELKTRAAAVDASQEEAREKLLAEACALRRKIAFANPLLDFDKIVFIKRHFCPDSEMTGNHMCDQFFGFNAIRGGGLFVLENAFSDKPSVRDVLENSPCTNGRFEGKKLTSDGGFLAPELSFDGKQLLFAWTEIAEKESDRLRYRQWTEHNTYKIFRVNVDGSDLTQLTDGAWNDFDPCYLPNGRVIFISERRGGYGRCHGRPVPSFTLHSMNLDGSDIVCLSPHETNEWQPSVDHDGMVIYTRWDYVDRGFNQAHHPWITTPDGRDARAIHGNFATNQSDRPHFEISIRAVPNSHKYIATAACHHGQAYGSIVLIDPNVGDDDKMGPVKRLTPDQLFPESECATHRDPANYASPHPLSEHFFLCVYDPNSRSNAGTSNNYGIYLVDAFGNKELLYRDEKISCLDPIPLRPRPVPPSIPHMIAVGRPAAPGERVVPADPQDVPAVGTVGVVNVYDSLYPFPDGVKITHLRLIQLLPKTTPHANNPRIGFGDQKSARMVLGTVPVEADGSAYFEMPVARPIYFQALDGDGLAVQSMRSATYVHPGERLTCRGCHESRTSAAPPAGAMPSAWMRSASKITPDVEGSRPFSFPILVQPVLEKNCRPCHQNSRKEGKNPPDLSREGFNTDGKKKRDNWFASYESLRPHAFFWNNAVFDHVPRTTPGKFGARASKLLDMIQKGHHGLKLSKDDLHRITLWLDCNSDFYGSYENLDQQREGQVVWPRME
;
A
#
# COMPACT_ATOMS: atom_id res chain seq x y z
N MET A 1 8.67 62.09 32.59
CA MET A 1 9.46 62.92 33.52
C MET A 1 10.52 62.04 34.18
N LYS A 2 11.75 62.53 34.33
CA LYS A 2 12.98 61.79 34.70
C LYS A 2 13.13 61.53 36.21
N ARG A 3 14.05 60.59 36.51
CA ARG A 3 14.95 60.37 37.69
C ARG A 3 14.52 59.23 38.61
N ARG A 4 15.21 58.08 38.69
CA ARG A 4 16.60 57.69 39.11
C ARG A 4 16.78 57.51 40.64
N ASP A 5 17.14 56.25 40.97
CA ASP A 5 18.18 55.78 41.90
C ASP A 5 17.81 55.14 43.28
N ILE A 6 18.02 53.80 43.34
CA ILE A 6 19.00 53.06 44.19
C ILE A 6 18.65 52.67 45.67
N VAL A 7 18.48 51.33 45.87
CA VAL A 7 19.24 50.40 46.78
C VAL A 7 18.69 49.82 48.12
N LEU A 8 18.92 48.48 48.22
CA LEU A 8 19.13 47.50 49.35
C LEU A 8 18.00 47.06 50.32
N ALA A 9 17.57 45.80 50.14
CA ALA A 9 17.86 44.57 50.93
C ALA A 9 17.44 44.33 52.41
N VAL A 10 17.03 43.05 52.61
CA VAL A 10 17.07 42.13 53.79
C VAL A 10 16.04 42.29 54.93
N ALA A 11 15.21 41.25 55.15
CA ALA A 11 15.22 40.39 56.35
C ALA A 11 13.95 39.50 56.47
N GLY A 12 14.12 38.26 56.94
CA GLY A 12 13.03 37.36 57.34
C GLY A 12 13.48 35.92 57.54
N ALA A 13 13.89 35.57 58.76
CA ALA A 13 14.51 34.31 59.17
C ALA A 13 13.52 33.19 59.52
N ALA A 14 13.97 31.92 59.47
CA ALA A 14 13.47 30.83 60.31
C ALA A 14 14.56 29.77 60.55
N TRP A 15 14.55 29.22 61.77
CA TRP A 15 15.64 28.51 62.43
C TRP A 15 15.88 27.06 61.99
N LEU A 16 17.15 26.65 62.10
CA LEU A 16 17.69 25.31 61.91
C LEU A 16 17.45 24.39 63.12
N LEU A 17 17.07 23.14 62.84
CA LEU A 17 17.37 21.97 63.67
C LEU A 17 18.15 20.97 62.81
N SER A 18 19.39 20.71 63.20
CA SER A 18 20.30 19.77 62.55
C SER A 18 20.02 18.34 63.01
N ALA A 19 19.60 17.48 62.08
CA ALA A 19 19.71 16.02 62.21
C ALA A 19 20.90 15.53 61.39
N SER A 20 21.85 14.87 62.04
CA SER A 20 23.03 14.27 61.44
C SER A 20 22.65 13.18 60.42
N ARG A 21 23.01 13.39 59.15
CA ARG A 21 22.80 12.44 58.06
C ARG A 21 23.92 11.40 58.09
N ALA A 22 23.56 10.11 58.21
CA ALA A 22 24.51 9.02 58.00
C ALA A 22 25.10 9.10 56.57
N PRO A 23 26.38 8.73 56.36
CA PRO A 23 26.98 8.72 55.02
C PRO A 23 26.25 7.72 54.12
N ALA A 24 25.85 8.15 52.92
CA ALA A 24 25.30 7.25 51.91
C ALA A 24 26.35 6.20 51.54
N ALA A 25 25.98 4.92 51.57
CA ALA A 25 26.86 3.84 51.14
C ALA A 25 27.31 4.07 49.69
N ALA A 26 28.59 3.84 49.40
CA ALA A 26 29.12 3.95 48.04
C ALA A 26 28.35 3.02 47.09
N PRO A 27 28.02 3.48 45.86
CA PRO A 27 27.30 2.65 44.89
C PRO A 27 28.09 1.39 44.55
N LYS A 28 27.40 0.25 44.54
CA LYS A 28 27.94 -1.05 44.12
C LYS A 28 27.85 -1.17 42.60
N THR A 29 28.65 -2.05 42.01
CA THR A 29 28.63 -2.32 40.56
C THR A 29 28.18 -3.75 40.29
N VAL A 30 27.32 -3.95 39.29
CA VAL A 30 27.04 -5.26 38.67
C VAL A 30 27.40 -5.19 37.19
N TRP A 31 28.08 -6.23 36.70
CA TRP A 31 28.46 -6.31 35.29
C TRP A 31 27.35 -6.96 34.48
N LEU A 32 27.19 -6.50 33.23
CA LEU A 32 26.15 -7.03 32.36
C LEU A 32 26.34 -8.53 32.09
N ASP A 33 27.59 -8.97 32.01
CA ASP A 33 27.98 -10.37 31.84
C ASP A 33 27.78 -11.26 33.08
N GLU A 34 27.44 -10.68 34.24
CA GLU A 34 27.09 -11.39 35.47
C GLU A 34 25.57 -11.56 35.65
N LEU A 35 24.77 -10.93 34.78
CA LEU A 35 23.32 -11.12 34.74
C LEU A 35 22.98 -12.37 33.91
N ASP A 36 21.77 -12.91 34.07
CA ASP A 36 21.31 -14.05 33.26
C ASP A 36 21.02 -13.61 31.82
N VAL A 37 22.07 -13.62 30.99
CA VAL A 37 22.02 -13.24 29.57
C VAL A 37 21.11 -14.14 28.75
N LYS A 38 20.71 -15.32 29.25
CA LYS A 38 19.75 -16.21 28.54
C LYS A 38 18.34 -15.62 28.50
N LEU A 39 18.07 -14.56 29.26
CA LEU A 39 16.80 -13.84 29.28
C LEU A 39 16.75 -12.71 28.23
N SER A 40 17.83 -12.43 27.51
CA SER A 40 17.83 -11.48 26.40
C SER A 40 17.27 -12.09 25.11
N ALA A 41 16.78 -11.24 24.22
CA ALA A 41 16.48 -11.58 22.83
C ALA A 41 17.71 -11.31 21.95
N CYS A 42 17.94 -12.20 20.98
CA CYS A 42 19.04 -12.14 20.03
C CYS A 42 18.49 -12.56 18.65
N GLY A 43 18.67 -11.73 17.64
CA GLY A 43 18.09 -11.95 16.30
C GLY A 43 18.69 -13.16 15.59
N TRP A 44 19.92 -13.52 15.94
CA TRP A 44 20.64 -14.67 15.41
C TRP A 44 21.54 -15.30 16.49
N ASN A 45 21.60 -16.63 16.53
CA ASN A 45 22.25 -17.43 17.57
C ASN A 45 21.76 -17.11 19.00
N SER A 46 22.64 -16.76 19.92
CA SER A 46 22.32 -16.45 21.32
C SER A 46 23.25 -15.38 21.87
N THR A 47 22.77 -14.62 22.86
CA THR A 47 23.62 -13.66 23.56
C THR A 47 24.57 -14.39 24.49
N ASN A 48 25.87 -14.14 24.35
CA ASN A 48 26.90 -14.84 25.10
C ASN A 48 27.58 -13.93 26.12
N SER A 49 27.79 -14.45 27.33
CA SER A 49 28.57 -13.77 28.37
C SER A 49 30.07 -13.91 28.08
N ARG A 50 30.78 -12.77 28.03
CA ARG A 50 32.25 -12.67 27.81
C ARG A 50 32.73 -13.24 26.46
N ARG A 51 31.83 -13.44 25.52
CA ARG A 51 32.09 -13.97 24.18
C ARG A 51 31.22 -13.25 23.16
N SER A 52 31.69 -13.13 21.92
CA SER A 52 30.91 -12.64 20.79
C SER A 52 29.71 -13.57 20.50
N VAL A 53 28.82 -13.16 19.59
CA VAL A 53 27.69 -14.00 19.18
C VAL A 53 28.13 -15.32 18.52
N ASP A 54 29.31 -15.37 17.88
CA ASP A 54 29.94 -16.60 17.36
C ASP A 54 30.83 -17.33 18.37
N ASN A 55 30.75 -16.97 19.65
CA ASN A 55 31.51 -17.58 20.76
C ASN A 55 33.04 -17.34 20.70
N ASN A 56 33.49 -16.28 20.02
CA ASN A 56 34.87 -15.81 20.01
C ASN A 56 35.15 -14.82 21.17
N PRO A 57 36.41 -14.42 21.45
CA PRO A 57 36.68 -13.30 22.37
C PRO A 57 36.07 -11.99 21.84
N LEU A 58 35.42 -11.20 22.71
CA LEU A 58 34.86 -9.88 22.39
C LEU A 58 35.95 -8.93 21.89
N ARG A 59 35.85 -8.44 20.66
CA ARG A 59 36.89 -7.60 20.05
C ARG A 59 36.26 -6.44 19.28
N LEU A 60 36.62 -5.23 19.69
CA LEU A 60 36.22 -4.01 18.99
C LEU A 60 37.45 -3.19 18.61
N ARG A 61 37.63 -2.91 17.31
CA ARG A 61 38.75 -2.14 16.76
C ARG A 61 40.13 -2.66 17.18
N GLY A 62 40.31 -3.97 17.10
CA GLY A 62 41.55 -4.67 17.41
C GLY A 62 41.82 -4.82 18.91
N LYS A 63 41.01 -4.22 19.79
CA LYS A 63 41.14 -4.35 21.25
C LYS A 63 40.23 -5.46 21.76
N THR A 64 40.81 -6.40 22.49
CA THR A 64 40.07 -7.46 23.19
C THR A 64 39.53 -6.97 24.53
N TYR A 65 38.27 -7.29 24.82
CA TYR A 65 37.61 -6.95 26.07
C TYR A 65 37.32 -8.21 26.91
N PRO A 66 37.73 -8.27 28.19
CA PRO A 66 37.51 -9.45 29.02
C PRO A 66 36.09 -9.57 29.58
N ARG A 67 35.29 -8.50 29.46
CA ARG A 67 33.98 -8.31 30.10
C ARG A 67 33.01 -7.65 29.13
N GLY A 68 31.77 -8.09 29.16
CA GLY A 68 30.75 -7.69 28.21
C GLY A 68 29.93 -8.87 27.69
N ILE A 69 29.00 -8.56 26.79
CA ILE A 69 28.16 -9.55 26.12
C ILE A 69 28.23 -9.35 24.61
N GLY A 70 28.25 -10.44 23.87
CA GLY A 70 28.09 -10.46 22.41
C GLY A 70 26.66 -10.84 22.05
N THR A 71 26.06 -10.13 21.11
CA THR A 71 24.66 -10.29 20.69
C THR A 71 24.52 -9.94 19.21
N HIS A 72 23.29 -9.99 18.69
CA HIS A 72 22.99 -9.75 17.28
C HIS A 72 21.61 -9.10 17.14
N PRO A 73 21.45 -8.04 16.30
CA PRO A 73 20.17 -7.40 16.08
C PRO A 73 19.19 -8.29 15.27
N PRO A 74 17.88 -8.08 15.42
CA PRO A 74 17.26 -7.30 16.49
C PRO A 74 17.51 -7.99 17.85
N GLY A 75 18.07 -7.26 18.80
CA GLY A 75 18.49 -7.76 20.10
C GLY A 75 17.99 -6.86 21.22
N MET A 76 17.59 -7.45 22.36
CA MET A 76 17.11 -6.68 23.50
C MET A 76 17.43 -7.38 24.82
N PHE A 77 17.97 -6.65 25.78
CA PHE A 77 18.20 -7.14 27.13
C PHE A 77 17.52 -6.22 28.16
N ARG A 78 16.47 -6.75 28.81
CA ARG A 78 15.70 -6.05 29.84
C ARG A 78 16.25 -6.33 31.23
N ILE A 79 16.44 -5.28 32.02
CA ILE A 79 17.00 -5.32 33.36
C ILE A 79 16.08 -4.58 34.32
N GLN A 80 15.65 -5.26 35.38
CA GLN A 80 14.89 -4.69 36.47
C GLN A 80 15.84 -3.91 37.40
N LEU A 81 15.53 -2.64 37.65
CA LEU A 81 16.32 -1.73 38.48
C LEU A 81 15.61 -1.30 39.77
N ASP A 82 14.27 -1.33 39.80
CA ASP A 82 13.44 -0.95 40.95
C ASP A 82 13.78 0.43 41.57
N GLY A 83 14.32 1.36 40.77
CA GLY A 83 14.71 2.71 41.19
C GLY A 83 16.00 2.78 41.99
N SER A 84 16.74 1.67 42.16
CA SER A 84 17.98 1.62 42.95
C SER A 84 19.24 1.95 42.14
N ALA A 85 19.15 1.99 40.81
CA ALA A 85 20.28 2.25 39.94
C ALA A 85 20.67 3.74 39.92
N VAL A 86 21.96 3.99 39.70
CA VAL A 86 22.57 5.32 39.67
C VAL A 86 23.05 5.64 38.26
N ALA A 87 23.77 4.72 37.61
CA ALA A 87 24.28 4.93 36.26
C ALA A 87 24.49 3.60 35.51
N PHE A 88 24.43 3.64 34.18
CA PHE A 88 24.89 2.56 33.31
C PHE A 88 26.02 3.08 32.42
N LYS A 89 27.07 2.26 32.28
CA LYS A 89 28.29 2.58 31.52
C LYS A 89 28.67 1.39 30.64
N ALA A 90 28.96 1.63 29.37
CA ALA A 90 29.42 0.61 28.42
C ALA A 90 30.21 1.23 27.26
N ALA A 91 30.88 0.40 26.47
CA ALA A 91 31.29 0.72 25.11
C ALA A 91 30.64 -0.28 24.14
N VAL A 92 30.28 0.19 22.95
CA VAL A 92 29.54 -0.62 21.96
C VAL A 92 30.15 -0.53 20.56
N GLY A 93 29.99 -1.59 19.79
CA GLY A 93 30.46 -1.66 18.41
C GLY A 93 30.12 -2.99 17.73
N ILE A 94 30.43 -3.06 16.43
CA ILE A 94 30.41 -4.30 15.66
C ILE A 94 31.68 -5.10 15.99
N ASP A 95 31.55 -6.38 16.33
CA ASP A 95 32.66 -7.28 16.66
C ASP A 95 33.60 -7.46 15.44
N ASP A 96 34.91 -7.48 15.70
CA ASP A 96 35.94 -7.59 14.67
C ASP A 96 35.85 -8.89 13.85
N GLU A 97 35.14 -9.93 14.32
CA GLU A 97 34.99 -11.23 13.63
C GLU A 97 34.31 -11.12 12.26
N VAL A 98 33.47 -10.10 12.06
CA VAL A 98 32.82 -9.84 10.77
C VAL A 98 33.62 -8.91 9.86
N GLY A 99 34.75 -8.37 10.33
CA GLY A 99 35.61 -7.45 9.60
C GLY A 99 34.91 -6.11 9.31
N ASN A 100 34.85 -5.71 8.03
CA ASN A 100 34.20 -4.46 7.61
C ASN A 100 32.71 -4.64 7.23
N ARG A 101 32.09 -5.75 7.65
CA ARG A 101 30.68 -6.09 7.37
C ARG A 101 29.82 -5.82 8.60
N GLY A 102 28.52 -5.70 8.36
CA GLY A 102 27.51 -5.47 9.40
C GLY A 102 27.36 -4.01 9.79
N THR A 103 26.12 -3.61 10.08
CA THR A 103 25.81 -2.30 10.64
C THR A 103 24.69 -2.39 11.68
N ALA A 104 24.78 -1.66 12.78
CA ALA A 104 23.79 -1.76 13.86
C ALA A 104 23.67 -0.45 14.64
N GLU A 105 22.53 -0.21 15.28
CA GLU A 105 22.35 0.89 16.22
C GLU A 105 22.09 0.36 17.64
N PHE A 106 22.80 0.91 18.63
CA PHE A 106 22.62 0.60 20.03
C PHE A 106 21.79 1.68 20.70
N ILE A 107 20.75 1.28 21.43
CA ILE A 107 19.82 2.19 22.09
C ILE A 107 19.68 1.78 23.55
N VAL A 108 19.69 2.76 24.45
CA VAL A 108 19.41 2.55 25.87
C VAL A 108 18.13 3.29 26.22
N THR A 109 17.16 2.57 26.79
CA THR A 109 15.90 3.17 27.25
C THR A 109 15.66 2.87 28.72
N GLY A 110 15.11 3.84 29.46
CA GLY A 110 14.71 3.72 30.85
C GLY A 110 13.23 4.03 30.99
N ASP A 111 12.46 3.11 31.57
CA ASP A 111 11.01 3.21 31.71
C ASP A 111 10.29 3.59 30.40
N GLY A 112 10.75 3.02 29.28
CA GLY A 112 10.23 3.26 27.92
C GLY A 112 10.70 4.55 27.25
N LYS A 113 11.52 5.38 27.91
CA LYS A 113 12.08 6.62 27.33
C LYS A 113 13.51 6.40 26.87
N LYS A 114 13.83 6.84 25.65
CA LYS A 114 15.20 6.80 25.12
C LYS A 114 16.12 7.72 25.93
N LEU A 115 17.13 7.12 26.57
CA LEU A 115 18.15 7.82 27.36
C LEU A 115 19.40 8.09 26.52
N TRP A 116 19.72 7.20 25.60
CA TRP A 116 20.90 7.29 24.75
C TRP A 116 20.76 6.47 23.46
N SER A 117 21.48 6.88 22.41
CA SER A 117 21.64 6.11 21.17
C SER A 117 23.05 6.29 20.62
N SER A 118 23.59 5.21 20.04
CA SER A 118 24.88 5.27 19.34
C SER A 118 24.78 5.91 17.97
N GLY A 119 23.59 6.00 17.36
CA GLY A 119 23.45 6.07 15.90
C GLY A 119 24.01 4.81 15.21
N VAL A 120 23.98 4.78 13.89
CA VAL A 120 24.43 3.61 13.11
C VAL A 120 25.96 3.46 13.20
N LEU A 121 26.41 2.30 13.69
CA LEU A 121 27.80 1.85 13.66
C LEU A 121 28.00 0.83 12.53
N LYS A 122 29.20 0.75 11.97
CA LYS A 122 29.55 -0.16 10.87
C LYS A 122 30.74 -1.05 11.26
N GLY A 123 30.85 -2.24 10.67
CA GLY A 123 32.03 -3.10 10.81
C GLY A 123 33.33 -2.37 10.45
N GLY A 124 34.37 -2.56 11.25
CA GLY A 124 35.64 -1.80 11.16
C GLY A 124 35.52 -0.31 11.53
N GLY A 125 34.31 0.17 11.85
CA GLY A 125 33.97 1.53 12.25
C GLY A 125 34.28 1.83 13.73
N GLU A 126 33.77 2.95 14.23
CA GLU A 126 34.08 3.47 15.57
C GLU A 126 33.48 2.65 16.71
N VAL A 127 34.17 2.62 17.86
CA VAL A 127 33.62 2.17 19.15
C VAL A 127 33.00 3.37 19.85
N ARG A 128 31.76 3.24 20.35
CA ARG A 128 31.05 4.35 20.98
C ARG A 128 30.82 4.09 22.47
N ASN A 129 31.17 5.08 23.30
CA ASN A 129 30.96 5.00 24.75
C ASN A 129 29.54 5.46 25.11
N CYS A 130 28.92 4.73 26.02
CA CYS A 130 27.61 5.01 26.59
C CYS A 130 27.76 5.24 28.09
N GLU A 131 27.25 6.38 28.57
CA GLU A 131 27.11 6.69 29.99
C GLU A 131 25.75 7.38 30.20
N VAL A 132 24.88 6.75 30.99
CA VAL A 132 23.52 7.25 31.25
C VAL A 132 23.24 7.30 32.75
N ASN A 133 22.52 8.33 33.17
CA ASN A 133 22.00 8.46 34.54
C ASN A 133 20.73 7.60 34.68
N LEU A 134 20.68 6.76 35.72
CA LEU A 134 19.57 5.85 36.00
C LEU A 134 18.80 6.19 37.29
N ALA A 135 19.06 7.34 37.91
CA ALA A 135 18.40 7.74 39.14
C ALA A 135 16.86 7.72 38.98
N GLY A 136 16.20 6.86 39.77
CA GLY A 136 14.75 6.70 39.75
C GLY A 136 14.18 5.81 38.63
N VAL A 137 15.02 5.30 37.73
CA VAL A 137 14.60 4.39 36.65
C VAL A 137 14.29 3.01 37.21
N LYS A 138 13.14 2.43 36.84
CA LYS A 138 12.70 1.13 37.35
C LYS A 138 13.03 -0.02 36.41
N VAL A 139 13.02 0.21 35.10
CA VAL A 139 13.35 -0.78 34.07
C VAL A 139 14.30 -0.17 33.05
N LEU A 140 15.36 -0.90 32.71
CA LEU A 140 16.35 -0.54 31.69
C LEU A 140 16.30 -1.56 30.56
N ASP A 141 16.14 -1.08 29.32
CA ASP A 141 16.25 -1.91 28.12
C ASP A 141 17.50 -1.49 27.33
N LEU A 142 18.37 -2.47 27.07
CA LEU A 142 19.52 -2.36 26.18
C LEU A 142 19.14 -2.99 24.84
N VAL A 143 19.01 -2.18 23.80
CA VAL A 143 18.51 -2.59 22.49
C VAL A 143 19.64 -2.50 21.47
N VAL A 144 19.72 -3.50 20.59
CA VAL A 144 20.52 -3.47 19.36
C VAL A 144 19.55 -3.61 18.20
N ASP A 145 19.38 -2.54 17.44
CA ASP A 145 18.41 -2.44 16.35
C ASP A 145 19.07 -2.70 14.99
N THR A 146 18.28 -3.20 14.06
CA THR A 146 18.69 -3.42 12.66
C THR A 146 18.71 -2.11 11.89
N THR A 147 19.57 -2.04 10.89
CA THR A 147 19.69 -0.91 9.97
C THR A 147 18.97 -1.20 8.65
N PRO A 148 18.80 -0.19 7.76
CA PRO A 148 18.09 -0.37 6.50
C PRO A 148 18.66 -1.43 5.54
N ASP A 149 19.91 -1.86 5.71
CA ASP A 149 20.56 -2.92 4.92
C ASP A 149 20.30 -4.34 5.46
N GLY A 150 19.45 -4.50 6.48
CA GLY A 150 19.06 -5.78 7.05
C GLY A 150 19.83 -6.10 8.34
N PHE A 151 20.02 -7.39 8.63
CA PHE A 151 20.77 -7.87 9.80
C PHE A 151 21.99 -8.74 9.46
N GLY A 152 22.48 -8.67 8.21
CA GLY A 152 23.54 -9.56 7.74
C GLY A 152 24.91 -9.20 8.31
N HIS A 153 25.48 -10.09 9.13
CA HIS A 153 26.79 -9.93 9.77
C HIS A 153 26.85 -8.85 10.86
N ASP A 154 25.73 -8.56 11.52
CA ASP A 154 25.65 -7.54 12.57
C ASP A 154 26.05 -8.11 13.93
N HIS A 155 27.26 -8.64 14.02
CA HIS A 155 27.76 -9.23 15.25
C HIS A 155 28.15 -8.06 16.17
N THR A 156 27.50 -7.94 17.33
CA THR A 156 27.53 -6.71 18.13
C THR A 156 27.92 -6.98 19.56
N ASP A 157 28.74 -6.10 20.15
CA ASP A 157 29.18 -6.25 21.52
C ASP A 157 28.80 -5.05 22.40
N TRP A 158 28.38 -5.35 23.62
CA TRP A 158 28.36 -4.42 24.75
C TRP A 158 29.54 -4.75 25.67
N VAL A 159 30.66 -4.04 25.50
CA VAL A 159 31.91 -4.29 26.25
C VAL A 159 32.07 -3.35 27.45
N ASP A 160 32.73 -3.83 28.50
CA ASP A 160 32.88 -3.14 29.79
C ASP A 160 31.54 -2.62 30.40
N ALA A 161 30.44 -3.25 29.99
CA ALA A 161 29.07 -2.87 30.31
C ALA A 161 28.72 -3.19 31.77
N ARG A 162 28.30 -2.17 32.53
CA ARG A 162 28.04 -2.27 33.98
C ARG A 162 27.01 -1.27 34.47
N ILE A 163 26.32 -1.63 35.54
CA ILE A 163 25.34 -0.80 36.24
C ILE A 163 25.87 -0.49 37.64
N GLU A 164 25.90 0.78 37.99
CA GLU A 164 26.16 1.30 39.33
C GLU A 164 24.82 1.46 40.07
N TYR A 165 24.69 0.94 41.29
CA TYR A 165 23.43 0.93 42.04
C TYR A 165 23.63 1.11 43.55
N ALA A 166 22.63 1.69 44.21
CA ALA A 166 22.52 1.85 45.66
C ALA A 166 21.16 1.32 46.13
N GLY A 167 21.14 0.08 46.63
CA GLY A 167 19.91 -0.60 47.06
C GLY A 167 19.81 -2.02 46.51
N ALA A 168 18.63 -2.40 46.01
CA ALA A 168 18.40 -3.72 45.40
C ALA A 168 19.34 -3.94 44.20
N LYS A 169 19.91 -5.14 44.08
CA LYS A 169 20.80 -5.50 42.97
C LYS A 169 20.00 -5.62 41.67
N PRO A 170 20.40 -4.94 40.56
CA PRO A 170 19.79 -5.12 39.26
C PRO A 170 19.75 -6.59 38.84
N ALA A 171 18.65 -7.01 38.23
CA ALA A 171 18.45 -8.39 37.78
C ALA A 171 17.92 -8.43 36.35
N ALA A 172 18.39 -9.40 35.57
CA ALA A 172 17.81 -9.68 34.25
C ALA A 172 16.33 -10.06 34.40
N ALA A 173 15.48 -9.52 33.55
CA ALA A 173 14.06 -9.84 33.54
C ALA A 173 13.68 -10.52 32.22
N ARG A 174 12.83 -11.54 32.31
CA ARG A 174 12.35 -12.30 31.15
C ARG A 174 11.45 -11.41 30.29
N LEU A 175 11.75 -11.36 28.99
CA LEU A 175 10.86 -10.78 27.99
C LEU A 175 9.61 -11.66 27.87
N LYS A 176 8.55 -11.38 28.64
CA LYS A 176 7.26 -12.09 28.49
C LYS A 176 6.63 -11.66 27.16
N GLY A 177 6.46 -12.60 26.22
CA GLY A 177 5.79 -12.37 24.93
C GLY A 177 6.57 -12.72 23.66
N ALA A 178 7.79 -13.28 23.74
CA ALA A 178 8.45 -13.78 22.54
C ALA A 178 7.85 -15.13 22.11
N ALA A 179 6.79 -15.05 21.31
CA ALA A 179 6.67 -15.96 20.19
C ALA A 179 8.01 -16.01 19.44
N ARG A 180 8.27 -17.14 18.75
CA ARG A 180 9.43 -17.33 17.83
C ARG A 180 9.82 -16.02 17.16
N PRO A 181 11.13 -15.74 16.90
CA PRO A 181 11.59 -14.46 16.40
C PRO A 181 10.97 -14.15 15.03
N TYR A 182 9.83 -13.51 15.10
CA TYR A 182 9.26 -12.58 14.17
C TYR A 182 8.79 -11.44 15.07
N ASN A 183 9.43 -10.30 14.89
CA ASN A 183 9.19 -9.05 15.58
C ASN A 183 7.68 -8.75 15.71
N HIS A 184 7.05 -8.97 16.86
CA HIS A 184 5.88 -8.17 17.22
C HIS A 184 6.38 -6.78 17.65
N ARG A 185 6.95 -6.05 16.69
CA ARG A 185 7.09 -4.61 16.81
C ARG A 185 5.67 -4.07 16.70
N TRP A 186 5.13 -3.54 17.78
CA TRP A 186 3.88 -2.79 17.69
C TRP A 186 4.15 -1.47 16.97
N PRO A 187 3.21 -1.00 16.12
CA PRO A 187 3.35 0.29 15.48
C PRO A 187 3.35 1.42 16.53
N PRO A 188 3.85 2.62 16.18
CA PRO A 188 3.71 3.79 17.04
C PRO A 188 2.24 4.01 17.44
N ALA A 189 1.99 4.36 18.70
CA ALA A 189 0.66 4.43 19.28
C ALA A 189 -0.26 5.42 18.53
N GLU A 190 0.31 6.48 17.96
CA GLU A 190 -0.38 7.47 17.14
C GLU A 190 -0.93 6.90 15.82
N GLN A 191 -0.45 5.75 15.36
CA GLN A 191 -0.98 5.06 14.18
C GLN A 191 -2.20 4.20 14.51
N ALA A 192 -2.42 3.84 15.78
CA ALA A 192 -3.62 3.13 16.20
C ALA A 192 -4.82 4.08 16.21
N TYR A 193 -5.97 3.59 15.76
CA TYR A 193 -7.22 4.36 15.83
C TYR A 193 -7.66 4.59 17.29
N HIS A 194 -7.43 3.59 18.17
CA HIS A 194 -7.77 3.69 19.58
C HIS A 194 -6.68 3.06 20.46
N ILE A 195 -6.23 3.79 21.49
CA ILE A 195 -5.09 3.39 22.32
C ILE A 195 -5.28 2.05 23.06
N ALA A 196 -6.52 1.70 23.42
CA ALA A 196 -6.81 0.45 24.13
C ALA A 196 -6.44 -0.83 23.36
N SER A 197 -6.38 -0.77 22.01
CA SER A 197 -5.94 -1.91 21.20
C SER A 197 -4.43 -2.14 21.28
N MET A 198 -3.67 -1.18 21.75
CA MET A 198 -2.23 -1.30 21.98
C MET A 198 -1.93 -2.07 23.29
N PRO A 199 -0.72 -2.65 23.43
CA PRO A 199 -0.23 -3.15 24.70
C PRO A 199 -0.17 -2.04 25.74
N ASP A 200 -0.59 -2.33 26.96
CA ASP A 200 -0.45 -1.43 28.08
C ASP A 200 0.61 -1.99 29.04
N PRO A 201 1.66 -1.22 29.41
CA PRO A 201 2.69 -1.69 30.34
C PRO A 201 2.17 -2.08 31.74
N SER A 202 0.94 -1.68 32.10
CA SER A 202 0.29 -2.08 33.34
C SER A 202 -0.36 -3.47 33.29
N ASP A 203 -0.58 -4.03 32.10
CA ASP A 203 -1.11 -5.39 31.95
C ASP A 203 -0.03 -6.40 32.36
N ARG A 204 -0.33 -7.26 33.35
CA ARG A 204 0.62 -8.30 33.80
C ARG A 204 0.67 -9.50 32.85
N ASP A 205 -0.42 -9.73 32.13
CA ASP A 205 -0.63 -10.82 31.18
C ASP A 205 -1.87 -10.60 30.28
N GLU A 206 -2.22 -11.59 29.46
CA GLU A 206 -3.37 -11.54 28.54
C GLU A 206 -4.71 -11.36 29.27
N LEU A 207 -4.86 -11.92 30.47
CA LEU A 207 -6.07 -11.75 31.28
C LEU A 207 -6.31 -10.27 31.61
N ASP A 208 -5.26 -9.56 32.06
CA ASP A 208 -5.38 -8.13 32.35
C ASP A 208 -5.73 -7.33 31.09
N ALA A 209 -5.09 -7.63 29.96
CA ALA A 209 -5.38 -6.99 28.67
C ALA A 209 -6.84 -7.22 28.23
N VAL A 210 -7.35 -8.45 28.31
CA VAL A 210 -8.74 -8.79 27.99
C VAL A 210 -9.71 -8.07 28.92
N LEU A 211 -9.46 -8.04 30.23
CA LEU A 211 -10.33 -7.35 31.20
C LEU A 211 -10.34 -5.84 31.00
N ARG A 212 -9.19 -5.23 30.66
CA ARG A 212 -9.05 -3.82 30.34
C ARG A 212 -9.84 -3.47 29.09
N ARG A 213 -9.59 -4.16 27.98
CA ARG A 213 -10.27 -3.96 26.69
C ARG A 213 -11.78 -4.24 26.77
N THR A 214 -12.19 -5.25 27.54
CA THR A 214 -13.62 -5.54 27.80
C THR A 214 -14.28 -4.40 28.59
N GLY A 215 -13.55 -3.76 29.51
CA GLY A 215 -14.03 -2.58 30.21
C GLY A 215 -14.26 -1.39 29.27
N VAL A 216 -13.32 -1.13 28.37
CA VAL A 216 -13.46 -0.07 27.35
C VAL A 216 -14.66 -0.35 26.43
N LEU A 217 -14.79 -1.59 25.96
CA LEU A 217 -15.96 -2.04 25.18
C LEU A 217 -17.26 -1.77 25.94
N LEU A 218 -17.36 -2.22 27.18
CA LEU A 218 -18.56 -2.05 28.01
C LEU A 218 -18.96 -0.57 28.15
N GLU A 219 -18.00 0.31 28.46
CA GLU A 219 -18.28 1.74 28.57
C GLU A 219 -18.68 2.36 27.23
N HIS A 220 -18.04 1.95 26.13
CA HIS A 220 -18.43 2.42 24.80
C HIS A 220 -19.86 1.99 24.44
N LEU A 221 -20.24 0.73 24.71
CA LEU A 221 -21.60 0.24 24.41
C LEU A 221 -22.67 1.06 25.14
N LYS A 222 -22.43 1.50 26.39
CA LYS A 222 -23.36 2.38 27.12
C LYS A 222 -23.62 3.72 26.43
N THR A 223 -22.71 4.16 25.55
CA THR A 223 -22.87 5.40 24.79
C THR A 223 -23.69 5.21 23.51
N LEU A 224 -23.86 3.97 23.05
CA LEU A 224 -24.59 3.68 21.82
C LEU A 224 -26.09 3.83 22.03
N LYS A 225 -26.73 4.52 21.09
CA LYS A 225 -28.20 4.63 21.04
C LYS A 225 -28.80 3.23 20.91
N GLY A 226 -29.80 2.93 21.73
CA GLY A 226 -30.49 1.63 21.75
C GLY A 226 -29.83 0.56 22.62
N CYS A 227 -28.75 0.88 23.33
CA CYS A 227 -28.15 -0.04 24.29
C CYS A 227 -29.11 -0.34 25.46
N GLY A 228 -29.29 -1.62 25.79
CA GLY A 228 -30.08 -2.06 26.94
C GLY A 228 -29.33 -1.89 28.27
N ASP A 229 -29.93 -2.36 29.38
CA ASP A 229 -29.26 -2.32 30.68
C ASP A 229 -28.06 -3.28 30.74
N LEU A 230 -26.87 -2.71 30.96
CA LEU A 230 -25.61 -3.43 31.12
C LEU A 230 -25.14 -3.51 32.59
N SER A 231 -25.95 -3.06 33.55
CA SER A 231 -25.59 -2.98 34.97
C SER A 231 -25.10 -4.32 35.55
N ALA A 232 -25.79 -5.42 35.25
CA ALA A 232 -25.40 -6.76 35.70
C ALA A 232 -24.06 -7.21 35.09
N ARG A 233 -23.81 -6.90 33.82
CA ARG A 233 -22.55 -7.20 33.14
C ARG A 233 -21.40 -6.36 33.68
N ALA A 234 -21.67 -5.09 33.99
CA ALA A 234 -20.71 -4.19 34.62
C ALA A 234 -20.28 -4.69 36.01
N LYS A 235 -21.26 -5.13 36.82
CA LYS A 235 -20.99 -5.74 38.12
C LYS A 235 -20.13 -7.00 37.98
N ALA A 236 -20.50 -7.92 37.09
CA ALA A 236 -19.75 -9.14 36.84
C ALA A 236 -18.30 -8.87 36.39
N LEU A 237 -18.09 -7.85 35.55
CA LEU A 237 -16.75 -7.45 35.12
C LEU A 237 -15.93 -6.88 36.28
N GLY A 238 -16.53 -6.05 37.15
CA GLY A 238 -15.87 -5.52 38.34
C GLY A 238 -15.46 -6.61 39.33
N GLU A 239 -16.33 -7.59 39.57
CA GLU A 239 -16.04 -8.77 40.41
C GLU A 239 -14.89 -9.60 39.82
N LEU A 240 -14.91 -9.84 38.51
CA LEU A 240 -13.86 -10.60 37.83
C LEU A 240 -12.51 -9.86 37.84
N LYS A 241 -12.51 -8.53 37.64
CA LYS A 241 -11.30 -7.69 37.81
C LYS A 241 -10.72 -7.79 39.21
N THR A 242 -11.57 -7.78 40.23
CA THR A 242 -11.13 -7.90 41.64
C THR A 242 -10.49 -9.26 41.90
N ARG A 243 -11.12 -10.35 41.41
CA ARG A 243 -10.56 -11.71 41.50
C ARG A 243 -9.23 -11.84 40.76
N ALA A 244 -9.15 -11.30 39.54
CA ALA A 244 -7.92 -11.30 38.75
C ALA A 244 -6.80 -10.44 39.37
N ALA A 245 -7.12 -9.37 40.08
CA ALA A 245 -6.11 -8.60 40.82
C ALA A 245 -5.51 -9.41 41.98
N ALA A 246 -6.32 -10.25 42.65
CA ALA A 246 -5.89 -11.06 43.79
C ALA A 246 -5.04 -12.29 43.44
N VAL A 247 -5.05 -12.75 42.18
CA VAL A 247 -4.26 -13.89 41.69
C VAL A 247 -2.96 -13.37 41.09
N ASP A 248 -1.81 -13.87 41.56
CA ASP A 248 -0.50 -13.46 41.06
C ASP A 248 -0.25 -13.95 39.61
N ALA A 249 0.48 -13.16 38.82
CA ALA A 249 0.77 -13.47 37.41
C ALA A 249 1.65 -14.71 37.20
N SER A 250 2.28 -15.25 38.24
CA SER A 250 3.00 -16.53 38.20
C SER A 250 2.09 -17.75 38.33
N GLN A 251 0.83 -17.58 38.73
CA GLN A 251 -0.14 -18.67 38.90
C GLN A 251 -0.88 -18.97 37.59
N GLU A 252 -0.16 -19.49 36.59
CA GLU A 252 -0.63 -19.64 35.21
C GLU A 252 -1.99 -20.36 35.09
N GLU A 253 -2.16 -21.53 35.73
CA GLU A 253 -3.41 -22.30 35.65
C GLU A 253 -4.63 -21.55 36.24
N ALA A 254 -4.42 -20.82 37.33
CA ALA A 254 -5.49 -20.03 37.95
C ALA A 254 -5.88 -18.84 37.06
N ARG A 255 -4.89 -18.22 36.41
CA ARG A 255 -5.12 -17.09 35.50
C ARG A 255 -5.73 -17.53 34.18
N GLU A 256 -5.38 -18.71 33.67
CA GLU A 256 -6.02 -19.30 32.49
C GLU A 256 -7.52 -19.55 32.71
N LYS A 257 -7.92 -20.06 33.89
CA LYS A 257 -9.34 -20.22 34.26
C LYS A 257 -10.08 -18.88 34.28
N LEU A 258 -9.47 -17.85 34.88
CA LEU A 258 -10.03 -16.50 34.90
C LEU A 258 -10.07 -15.87 33.50
N LEU A 259 -9.11 -16.18 32.62
CA LEU A 259 -9.11 -15.76 31.22
C LEU A 259 -10.29 -16.37 30.46
N ALA A 260 -10.58 -17.65 30.65
CA ALA A 260 -11.76 -18.29 30.07
C ALA A 260 -13.06 -17.62 30.55
N GLU A 261 -13.18 -17.32 31.85
CA GLU A 261 -14.31 -16.56 32.39
C GLU A 261 -14.40 -15.15 31.79
N ALA A 262 -13.28 -14.46 31.62
CA ALA A 262 -13.21 -13.12 31.05
C ALA A 262 -13.64 -13.12 29.58
N CYS A 263 -13.18 -14.08 28.78
CA CYS A 263 -13.60 -14.27 27.40
C CYS A 263 -15.10 -14.57 27.30
N ALA A 264 -15.63 -15.44 28.16
CA ALA A 264 -17.07 -15.74 28.19
C ALA A 264 -17.92 -14.51 28.56
N LEU A 265 -17.47 -13.69 29.51
CA LEU A 265 -18.14 -12.43 29.87
C LEU A 265 -18.03 -11.39 28.75
N ARG A 266 -16.85 -11.25 28.13
CA ARG A 266 -16.61 -10.37 26.99
C ARG A 266 -17.56 -10.68 25.83
N ARG A 267 -17.75 -11.95 25.48
CA ARG A 267 -18.74 -12.36 24.46
C ARG A 267 -20.15 -11.88 24.80
N LYS A 268 -20.60 -12.09 26.05
CA LYS A 268 -21.92 -11.63 26.52
C LYS A 268 -22.07 -10.11 26.49
N ILE A 269 -20.98 -9.36 26.69
CA ILE A 269 -20.95 -7.89 26.57
C ILE A 269 -20.98 -7.49 25.11
N ALA A 270 -20.11 -8.05 24.27
CA ALA A 270 -20.04 -7.77 22.84
C ALA A 270 -21.38 -8.04 22.13
N PHE A 271 -22.08 -9.12 22.48
CA PHE A 271 -23.38 -9.46 21.89
C PHE A 271 -24.56 -8.62 22.42
N ALA A 272 -24.32 -7.77 23.42
CA ALA A 272 -25.29 -6.75 23.83
C ALA A 272 -25.18 -5.46 22.98
N ASN A 273 -24.32 -5.46 21.96
CA ASN A 273 -24.14 -4.34 21.06
C ASN A 273 -25.41 -4.09 20.22
N PRO A 274 -26.04 -2.91 20.31
CA PRO A 274 -27.27 -2.59 19.57
C PRO A 274 -27.08 -2.52 18.05
N LEU A 275 -25.85 -2.48 17.55
CA LEU A 275 -25.53 -2.55 16.11
C LEU A 275 -25.68 -3.98 15.53
N LEU A 276 -25.90 -4.99 16.38
CA LEU A 276 -26.14 -6.38 16.00
C LEU A 276 -27.65 -6.63 15.88
N ASP A 277 -28.36 -5.74 15.18
CA ASP A 277 -29.79 -5.79 14.85
C ASP A 277 -30.09 -6.72 13.66
N PHE A 278 -29.25 -7.72 13.45
CA PHE A 278 -29.34 -8.78 12.46
C PHE A 278 -28.82 -10.08 13.08
N ASP A 279 -29.21 -11.23 12.54
CA ASP A 279 -28.78 -12.55 13.05
C ASP A 279 -28.22 -13.45 11.95
N LYS A 280 -28.24 -12.99 10.70
CA LYS A 280 -27.77 -13.72 9.52
C LYS A 280 -26.59 -13.03 8.83
N ILE A 281 -25.62 -13.81 8.39
CA ILE A 281 -24.41 -13.33 7.69
C ILE A 281 -24.20 -14.18 6.44
N VAL A 282 -24.16 -13.55 5.27
CA VAL A 282 -23.71 -14.18 4.01
C VAL A 282 -22.19 -14.24 4.01
N PHE A 283 -21.62 -15.33 3.53
CA PHE A 283 -20.17 -15.48 3.36
C PHE A 283 -19.87 -16.55 2.30
N ILE A 284 -18.63 -16.61 1.83
CA ILE A 284 -18.15 -17.73 1.00
C ILE A 284 -17.15 -18.58 1.76
N LYS A 285 -17.05 -19.85 1.38
CA LYS A 285 -15.92 -20.71 1.72
C LYS A 285 -15.03 -20.85 0.50
N ARG A 286 -13.72 -20.66 0.66
CA ARG A 286 -12.73 -20.99 -0.37
C ARG A 286 -11.38 -21.28 0.26
N HIS A 287 -10.58 -22.11 -0.40
CA HIS A 287 -9.20 -22.30 0.02
C HIS A 287 -8.35 -21.09 -0.36
N PHE A 288 -7.35 -20.83 0.47
CA PHE A 288 -6.27 -19.91 0.14
C PHE A 288 -5.56 -20.40 -1.13
N CYS A 289 -5.23 -19.48 -2.06
CA CYS A 289 -4.55 -19.86 -3.30
C CYS A 289 -3.18 -20.47 -2.96
N PRO A 290 -2.81 -21.63 -3.54
CA PRO A 290 -1.56 -22.31 -3.23
C PRO A 290 -0.38 -21.51 -3.78
N ASP A 291 0.81 -21.72 -3.23
CA ASP A 291 2.03 -21.04 -3.70
C ASP A 291 2.32 -21.43 -5.16
N SER A 292 1.94 -20.56 -6.10
CA SER A 292 1.99 -20.84 -7.53
C SER A 292 3.32 -20.51 -8.20
N GLU A 293 4.25 -19.85 -7.50
CA GLU A 293 5.46 -19.32 -8.11
C GLU A 293 6.77 -19.93 -7.59
N MET A 294 7.81 -19.91 -8.43
CA MET A 294 9.20 -20.09 -7.96
C MET A 294 9.69 -18.90 -7.09
N THR A 295 8.91 -17.82 -7.02
CA THR A 295 9.19 -16.53 -6.35
C THR A 295 8.20 -16.17 -5.22
N GLY A 296 7.21 -17.00 -4.92
CA GLY A 296 6.11 -16.73 -3.96
C GLY A 296 4.81 -16.21 -4.59
N ASN A 297 3.68 -16.30 -3.89
CA ASN A 297 2.36 -15.78 -4.33
C ASN A 297 2.38 -14.28 -4.71
N HIS A 298 1.67 -13.90 -5.78
CA HIS A 298 1.34 -12.52 -6.14
C HIS A 298 -0.16 -12.27 -5.99
N MET A 299 -0.61 -11.06 -5.60
CA MET A 299 -2.03 -10.83 -5.28
C MET A 299 -3.00 -11.17 -6.41
N CYS A 300 -2.57 -11.05 -7.67
CA CYS A 300 -3.38 -11.39 -8.85
C CYS A 300 -3.74 -12.88 -8.90
N ASP A 301 -2.89 -13.75 -8.35
CA ASP A 301 -2.98 -15.21 -8.55
C ASP A 301 -4.28 -15.78 -7.96
N GLN A 302 -4.79 -15.19 -6.88
CA GLN A 302 -6.05 -15.62 -6.27
C GLN A 302 -7.27 -15.36 -7.17
N PHE A 303 -7.14 -14.52 -8.20
CA PHE A 303 -8.22 -14.12 -9.11
C PHE A 303 -8.16 -14.84 -10.46
N PHE A 304 -7.17 -15.71 -10.67
CA PHE A 304 -7.15 -16.59 -11.84
C PHE A 304 -8.05 -17.80 -11.61
N GLY A 305 -9.04 -18.01 -12.48
CA GLY A 305 -9.97 -19.13 -12.34
C GLY A 305 -9.26 -20.50 -12.29
N PHE A 306 -8.19 -20.67 -13.07
CA PHE A 306 -7.38 -21.90 -13.05
C PHE A 306 -6.60 -22.15 -11.75
N ASN A 307 -6.44 -21.14 -10.88
CA ASN A 307 -5.84 -21.29 -9.55
C ASN A 307 -6.85 -21.68 -8.46
N ALA A 308 -8.14 -21.72 -8.78
CA ALA A 308 -9.17 -22.14 -7.83
C ALA A 308 -8.96 -23.59 -7.35
N ILE A 309 -9.23 -23.84 -6.07
CA ILE A 309 -9.17 -25.16 -5.45
C ILE A 309 -10.59 -25.60 -5.06
N ARG A 310 -10.88 -26.89 -5.30
CA ARG A 310 -12.17 -27.52 -4.98
C ARG A 310 -12.43 -27.45 -3.46
N GLY A 311 -13.67 -27.25 -3.06
CA GLY A 311 -14.07 -27.28 -1.64
C GLY A 311 -14.87 -26.06 -1.16
N GLY A 312 -15.26 -25.13 -2.03
CA GLY A 312 -15.93 -23.88 -1.65
C GLY A 312 -17.46 -23.91 -1.71
N GLY A 313 -18.06 -22.73 -1.51
CA GLY A 313 -19.51 -22.52 -1.65
C GLY A 313 -19.96 -21.14 -1.17
N LEU A 314 -21.24 -20.84 -1.35
CA LEU A 314 -21.92 -19.61 -0.91
C LEU A 314 -22.90 -19.95 0.21
N PHE A 315 -22.75 -19.32 1.37
CA PHE A 315 -23.40 -19.75 2.61
C PHE A 315 -24.09 -18.59 3.34
N VAL A 316 -25.08 -18.94 4.15
CA VAL A 316 -25.65 -18.08 5.18
C VAL A 316 -25.38 -18.70 6.55
N LEU A 317 -24.69 -17.95 7.41
CA LEU A 317 -24.62 -18.21 8.85
C LEU A 317 -25.90 -17.69 9.49
N GLU A 318 -26.62 -18.54 10.20
CA GLU A 318 -27.84 -18.22 10.93
C GLU A 318 -27.58 -18.25 12.44
N ASN A 319 -28.31 -17.44 13.19
CA ASN A 319 -28.13 -17.27 14.63
C ASN A 319 -26.68 -16.88 14.99
N ALA A 320 -26.07 -15.98 14.20
CA ALA A 320 -24.64 -15.67 14.23
C ALA A 320 -24.13 -15.20 15.61
N PHE A 321 -25.00 -14.57 16.40
CA PHE A 321 -24.69 -14.04 17.74
C PHE A 321 -25.25 -14.92 18.87
N SER A 322 -25.43 -16.21 18.61
CA SER A 322 -25.85 -17.20 19.60
C SER A 322 -24.68 -18.10 20.05
N ASP A 323 -24.96 -18.98 21.00
CA ASP A 323 -24.02 -20.03 21.41
C ASP A 323 -23.97 -21.20 20.42
N LYS A 324 -24.92 -21.28 19.48
CA LYS A 324 -25.06 -22.40 18.53
C LYS A 324 -25.45 -21.89 17.14
N PRO A 325 -24.55 -21.19 16.43
CA PRO A 325 -24.82 -20.77 15.06
C PRO A 325 -24.92 -21.98 14.13
N SER A 326 -25.69 -21.85 13.05
CA SER A 326 -25.86 -22.88 12.01
C SER A 326 -25.53 -22.32 10.63
N VAL A 327 -25.11 -23.18 9.70
CA VAL A 327 -24.75 -22.76 8.34
C VAL A 327 -25.65 -23.44 7.32
N ARG A 328 -26.20 -22.66 6.40
CA ARG A 328 -27.00 -23.11 5.26
C ARG A 328 -26.26 -22.82 3.96
N ASP A 329 -26.20 -23.80 3.07
CA ASP A 329 -25.73 -23.62 1.69
C ASP A 329 -26.83 -22.96 0.85
N VAL A 330 -26.53 -21.84 0.20
CA VAL A 330 -27.48 -21.10 -0.64
C VAL A 330 -27.74 -21.82 -1.97
N LEU A 331 -26.78 -22.61 -2.45
CA LEU A 331 -26.79 -23.20 -3.78
C LEU A 331 -27.16 -24.69 -3.80
N GLU A 332 -27.43 -25.29 -2.63
CA GLU A 332 -27.73 -26.72 -2.47
C GLU A 332 -28.82 -27.21 -3.44
N ASN A 333 -29.85 -26.39 -3.68
CA ASN A 333 -31.01 -26.72 -4.52
C ASN A 333 -31.25 -25.72 -5.65
N SER A 334 -30.18 -25.18 -6.21
CA SER A 334 -30.22 -24.01 -7.09
C SER A 334 -29.70 -24.36 -8.48
N PRO A 335 -30.52 -24.97 -9.37
CA PRO A 335 -30.12 -25.17 -10.75
C PRO A 335 -30.06 -23.83 -11.49
N CYS A 336 -29.04 -23.64 -12.32
CA CYS A 336 -28.91 -22.43 -13.13
C CYS A 336 -30.01 -22.39 -14.20
N THR A 337 -30.60 -21.22 -14.41
CA THR A 337 -31.77 -21.00 -15.25
C THR A 337 -31.42 -20.70 -16.71
N ASN A 338 -30.16 -20.36 -17.00
CA ASN A 338 -29.71 -19.98 -18.33
C ASN A 338 -28.21 -20.30 -18.55
N GLY A 339 -27.74 -19.95 -19.75
CA GLY A 339 -26.32 -19.95 -20.10
C GLY A 339 -25.73 -21.36 -20.22
N ARG A 340 -24.41 -21.45 -20.17
CA ARG A 340 -23.67 -22.72 -20.33
C ARG A 340 -23.91 -23.70 -19.19
N PHE A 341 -24.44 -23.20 -18.07
CA PHE A 341 -24.78 -23.98 -16.88
C PHE A 341 -26.27 -24.27 -16.75
N GLU A 342 -27.11 -23.95 -17.74
CA GLU A 342 -28.56 -24.21 -17.68
C GLU A 342 -28.88 -25.64 -17.23
N GLY A 343 -29.74 -25.76 -16.22
CA GLY A 343 -30.14 -27.01 -15.60
C GLY A 343 -29.11 -27.63 -14.64
N LYS A 344 -27.87 -27.13 -14.59
CA LYS A 344 -26.80 -27.62 -13.71
C LYS A 344 -26.80 -26.86 -12.38
N LYS A 345 -26.43 -27.54 -11.30
CA LYS A 345 -26.12 -26.91 -10.01
C LYS A 345 -24.65 -26.50 -9.99
N LEU A 346 -24.35 -25.35 -9.39
CA LEU A 346 -22.97 -24.96 -9.08
C LEU A 346 -22.62 -25.56 -7.72
N THR A 347 -21.68 -26.50 -7.68
CA THR A 347 -21.35 -27.23 -6.45
C THR A 347 -19.96 -26.86 -5.93
N SER A 348 -19.54 -27.50 -4.83
CA SER A 348 -18.22 -27.33 -4.22
C SER A 348 -17.06 -27.82 -5.11
N ASP A 349 -17.35 -28.32 -6.30
CA ASP A 349 -16.41 -28.76 -7.31
C ASP A 349 -15.79 -27.60 -8.12
N GLY A 350 -16.34 -26.39 -8.00
CA GLY A 350 -15.79 -25.15 -8.56
C GLY A 350 -15.17 -24.19 -7.52
N GLY A 351 -14.65 -23.06 -8.00
CA GLY A 351 -14.10 -21.97 -7.19
C GLY A 351 -15.08 -20.83 -7.01
N PHE A 352 -15.08 -20.20 -5.84
CA PHE A 352 -15.99 -19.08 -5.49
C PHE A 352 -15.21 -17.83 -5.10
N LEU A 353 -15.68 -16.67 -5.53
CA LEU A 353 -15.16 -15.35 -5.16
C LEU A 353 -16.29 -14.34 -4.95
N ALA A 354 -16.00 -13.32 -4.14
CA ALA A 354 -16.63 -12.01 -4.15
C ALA A 354 -18.17 -12.02 -4.10
N PRO A 355 -18.78 -12.49 -3.00
CA PRO A 355 -20.21 -12.32 -2.78
C PRO A 355 -20.55 -10.84 -2.62
N GLU A 356 -21.70 -10.42 -3.13
CA GLU A 356 -22.25 -9.08 -2.91
C GLU A 356 -23.78 -9.17 -2.72
N LEU A 357 -24.30 -8.43 -1.75
CA LEU A 357 -25.72 -8.38 -1.42
C LEU A 357 -26.42 -7.16 -2.04
N SER A 358 -27.58 -7.39 -2.65
CA SER A 358 -28.46 -6.34 -3.17
C SER A 358 -28.91 -5.39 -2.05
N PHE A 359 -29.25 -4.15 -2.40
CA PHE A 359 -29.67 -3.15 -1.41
C PHE A 359 -30.93 -3.59 -0.63
N ASP A 360 -31.85 -4.33 -1.25
CA ASP A 360 -33.04 -4.84 -0.57
C ASP A 360 -32.80 -6.12 0.26
N GLY A 361 -31.58 -6.65 0.25
CA GLY A 361 -31.19 -7.84 1.01
C GLY A 361 -31.74 -9.15 0.47
N LYS A 362 -32.23 -9.20 -0.78
CA LYS A 362 -32.91 -10.39 -1.34
C LYS A 362 -32.11 -11.16 -2.38
N GLN A 363 -31.13 -10.54 -3.02
CA GLN A 363 -30.35 -11.14 -4.11
C GLN A 363 -28.86 -11.05 -3.84
N LEU A 364 -28.13 -12.05 -4.32
CA LEU A 364 -26.69 -12.16 -4.24
C LEU A 364 -26.10 -12.16 -5.63
N LEU A 365 -25.02 -11.40 -5.81
CA LEU A 365 -24.06 -11.60 -6.90
C LEU A 365 -22.85 -12.35 -6.34
N PHE A 366 -22.21 -13.16 -7.18
CA PHE A 366 -20.95 -13.81 -6.84
C PHE A 366 -20.23 -14.23 -8.12
N ALA A 367 -18.94 -14.54 -8.00
CA ALA A 367 -18.16 -15.09 -9.10
C ALA A 367 -17.85 -16.57 -8.87
N TRP A 368 -17.97 -17.38 -9.92
CA TRP A 368 -17.69 -18.81 -9.89
C TRP A 368 -16.93 -19.29 -11.13
N THR A 369 -16.05 -20.28 -10.95
CA THR A 369 -15.30 -20.92 -12.05
C THR A 369 -15.37 -22.44 -11.92
N GLU A 370 -15.42 -23.11 -13.08
CA GLU A 370 -15.10 -24.54 -13.16
C GLU A 370 -13.63 -24.76 -12.76
N ILE A 371 -13.35 -25.95 -12.23
CA ILE A 371 -12.00 -26.39 -11.92
C ILE A 371 -11.70 -27.60 -12.81
N ALA A 372 -10.56 -27.55 -13.51
CA ALA A 372 -10.10 -28.64 -14.35
C ALA A 372 -10.12 -30.00 -13.61
N GLU A 373 -10.56 -31.06 -14.29
CA GLU A 373 -10.68 -32.40 -13.71
C GLU A 373 -9.31 -33.04 -13.42
N LYS A 374 -8.30 -32.79 -14.26
CA LYS A 374 -6.95 -33.32 -14.08
C LYS A 374 -5.98 -32.22 -13.69
N GLU A 375 -5.06 -32.56 -12.80
CA GLU A 375 -3.97 -31.66 -12.40
C GLU A 375 -2.99 -31.39 -13.55
N SER A 376 -2.87 -32.31 -14.53
CA SER A 376 -2.14 -32.08 -15.79
C SER A 376 -2.77 -31.00 -16.67
N ASP A 377 -4.09 -30.81 -16.55
CA ASP A 377 -4.85 -29.84 -17.33
C ASP A 377 -4.88 -28.47 -16.65
N ARG A 378 -4.47 -28.42 -15.36
CA ARG A 378 -4.00 -27.21 -14.67
C ARG A 378 -2.59 -26.86 -15.15
N LEU A 379 -2.45 -26.63 -16.45
CA LEU A 379 -1.19 -26.18 -17.03
C LEU A 379 -0.79 -24.87 -16.38
N ARG A 380 0.42 -24.82 -15.81
CA ARG A 380 0.89 -23.67 -15.00
C ARG A 380 0.84 -22.34 -15.75
N TYR A 381 0.92 -22.33 -17.09
CA TYR A 381 0.79 -21.12 -17.90
C TYR A 381 0.15 -21.40 -19.27
N ARG A 382 -0.93 -20.66 -19.55
CA ARG A 382 -1.53 -20.35 -20.87
C ARG A 382 -2.66 -21.27 -21.34
N GLN A 383 -3.88 -20.87 -21.00
CA GLN A 383 -4.88 -20.31 -21.93
C GLN A 383 -6.11 -20.00 -21.10
N TRP A 384 -6.58 -18.76 -21.17
CA TRP A 384 -7.86 -18.41 -20.60
C TRP A 384 -8.94 -18.99 -21.51
N THR A 385 -9.82 -19.79 -20.93
CA THR A 385 -10.97 -20.39 -21.59
C THR A 385 -12.20 -20.16 -20.73
N GLU A 386 -13.37 -20.31 -21.31
CA GLU A 386 -14.65 -20.28 -20.62
C GLU A 386 -14.72 -21.28 -19.45
N HIS A 387 -13.90 -22.33 -19.44
CA HIS A 387 -13.88 -23.38 -18.42
C HIS A 387 -12.89 -23.16 -17.27
N ASN A 388 -12.08 -22.10 -17.31
CA ASN A 388 -11.05 -21.86 -16.29
C ASN A 388 -10.92 -20.38 -15.89
N THR A 389 -11.99 -19.63 -16.12
CA THR A 389 -12.09 -18.20 -15.81
C THR A 389 -13.38 -17.92 -15.06
N TYR A 390 -13.31 -17.03 -14.07
CA TYR A 390 -14.46 -16.66 -13.25
C TYR A 390 -15.59 -16.02 -14.06
N LYS A 391 -16.83 -16.34 -13.71
CA LYS A 391 -18.07 -15.79 -14.27
C LYS A 391 -18.98 -15.26 -13.18
N ILE A 392 -19.71 -14.20 -13.48
CA ILE A 392 -20.63 -13.59 -12.53
C ILE A 392 -21.99 -14.28 -12.63
N PHE A 393 -22.54 -14.62 -11.48
CA PHE A 393 -23.88 -15.19 -11.31
C PHE A 393 -24.71 -14.32 -10.36
N ARG A 394 -26.03 -14.39 -10.52
CA ARG A 394 -27.03 -13.84 -9.61
C ARG A 394 -27.88 -14.97 -9.04
N VAL A 395 -28.25 -14.89 -7.77
CA VAL A 395 -29.20 -15.82 -7.14
C VAL A 395 -30.02 -15.12 -6.06
N ASN A 396 -31.24 -15.56 -5.80
CA ASN A 396 -31.97 -15.11 -4.62
C ASN A 396 -31.36 -15.74 -3.35
N VAL A 397 -31.49 -15.06 -2.20
CA VAL A 397 -30.94 -15.51 -0.91
C VAL A 397 -31.51 -16.88 -0.44
N ASP A 398 -32.69 -17.24 -0.94
CA ASP A 398 -33.32 -18.55 -0.70
C ASP A 398 -32.83 -19.66 -1.64
N GLY A 399 -31.98 -19.32 -2.62
CA GLY A 399 -31.42 -20.25 -3.61
C GLY A 399 -32.16 -20.26 -4.96
N SER A 400 -33.31 -19.60 -5.08
CA SER A 400 -34.05 -19.54 -6.35
C SER A 400 -33.41 -18.60 -7.39
N ASP A 401 -33.80 -18.76 -8.66
CA ASP A 401 -33.39 -17.90 -9.79
C ASP A 401 -31.86 -17.75 -9.98
N LEU A 402 -31.11 -18.83 -9.80
CA LEU A 402 -29.68 -18.82 -10.13
C LEU A 402 -29.49 -18.55 -11.63
N THR A 403 -28.88 -17.43 -11.98
CA THR A 403 -28.74 -16.93 -13.36
C THR A 403 -27.28 -16.62 -13.64
N GLN A 404 -26.74 -17.10 -14.75
CA GLN A 404 -25.43 -16.73 -15.28
C GLN A 404 -25.52 -15.36 -15.99
N LEU A 405 -24.68 -14.40 -15.60
CA LEU A 405 -24.66 -13.04 -16.17
C LEU A 405 -23.53 -12.83 -17.17
N THR A 406 -22.39 -13.50 -17.01
CA THR A 406 -21.26 -13.39 -17.94
C THR A 406 -20.79 -14.75 -18.46
N ASP A 407 -20.19 -14.77 -19.65
CA ASP A 407 -19.52 -15.94 -20.22
C ASP A 407 -18.30 -15.54 -21.07
N GLY A 408 -17.53 -16.54 -21.53
CA GLY A 408 -16.36 -16.38 -22.40
C GLY A 408 -15.02 -16.57 -21.69
N ALA A 409 -13.93 -16.36 -22.44
CA ALA A 409 -12.56 -16.60 -21.99
C ALA A 409 -11.97 -15.47 -21.12
N TRP A 410 -12.80 -14.84 -20.29
CA TRP A 410 -12.42 -13.71 -19.45
C TRP A 410 -12.78 -13.98 -17.99
N ASN A 411 -11.91 -13.61 -17.06
CA ASN A 411 -12.25 -13.56 -15.63
C ASN A 411 -13.11 -12.33 -15.35
N ASP A 412 -14.30 -12.58 -14.81
CA ASP A 412 -15.23 -11.57 -14.31
C ASP A 412 -15.52 -11.83 -12.84
N PHE A 413 -15.18 -10.88 -11.99
CA PHE A 413 -15.29 -11.01 -10.54
C PHE A 413 -15.46 -9.65 -9.86
N ASP A 414 -15.58 -9.67 -8.53
CA ASP A 414 -15.90 -8.49 -7.70
C ASP A 414 -17.12 -7.68 -8.19
N PRO A 415 -18.29 -8.32 -8.41
CA PRO A 415 -19.49 -7.60 -8.79
C PRO A 415 -20.00 -6.69 -7.67
N CYS A 416 -20.47 -5.50 -8.01
CA CYS A 416 -21.12 -4.58 -7.09
C CYS A 416 -22.38 -3.95 -7.71
N TYR A 417 -23.48 -3.92 -6.95
CA TYR A 417 -24.71 -3.24 -7.36
C TYR A 417 -24.54 -1.72 -7.34
N LEU A 418 -24.89 -1.05 -8.44
CA LEU A 418 -24.89 0.40 -8.55
C LEU A 418 -26.28 0.99 -8.22
N PRO A 419 -26.36 2.22 -7.66
CA PRO A 419 -27.64 2.89 -7.38
C PRO A 419 -28.53 3.12 -8.60
N ASN A 420 -27.94 3.14 -9.80
CA ASN A 420 -28.66 3.30 -11.07
C ASN A 420 -29.19 1.97 -11.64
N GLY A 421 -29.08 0.85 -10.91
CA GLY A 421 -29.58 -0.46 -11.31
C GLY A 421 -28.63 -1.29 -12.17
N ARG A 422 -27.46 -0.75 -12.55
CA ARG A 422 -26.40 -1.52 -13.22
C ARG A 422 -25.54 -2.29 -12.21
N VAL A 423 -24.68 -3.16 -12.73
CA VAL A 423 -23.65 -3.87 -11.97
C VAL A 423 -22.29 -3.42 -12.47
N ILE A 424 -21.40 -3.01 -11.56
CA ILE A 424 -19.99 -2.78 -11.84
C ILE A 424 -19.18 -4.02 -11.43
N PHE A 425 -18.10 -4.34 -12.14
CA PHE A 425 -17.26 -5.50 -11.87
C PHE A 425 -15.86 -5.33 -12.44
N ILE A 426 -14.96 -6.25 -12.08
CA ILE A 426 -13.58 -6.30 -12.57
C ILE A 426 -13.47 -7.31 -13.71
N SER A 427 -12.82 -6.89 -14.80
CA SER A 427 -12.57 -7.74 -15.96
C SER A 427 -11.28 -7.38 -16.70
N GLU A 428 -10.75 -8.36 -17.41
CA GLU A 428 -9.55 -8.27 -18.26
C GLU A 428 -9.87 -8.00 -19.74
N ARG A 429 -11.14 -7.80 -20.10
CA ARG A 429 -11.61 -7.51 -21.48
C ARG A 429 -10.94 -6.32 -22.17
N ARG A 430 -10.41 -5.37 -21.40
CA ARG A 430 -9.64 -4.21 -21.92
C ARG A 430 -8.28 -4.62 -22.51
N GLY A 431 -7.83 -5.87 -22.30
CA GLY A 431 -6.64 -6.46 -22.90
C GLY A 431 -5.35 -6.28 -22.07
N GLY A 432 -4.17 -6.33 -22.69
CA GLY A 432 -2.88 -5.92 -22.08
C GLY A 432 -2.39 -6.69 -20.84
N TYR A 433 -1.16 -6.40 -20.42
CA TYR A 433 -0.43 -7.13 -19.37
C TYR A 433 0.21 -6.22 -18.32
N GLY A 434 0.27 -6.68 -17.07
CA GLY A 434 0.91 -5.94 -15.99
C GLY A 434 2.43 -5.81 -16.15
N ARG A 435 2.99 -4.68 -15.70
CA ARG A 435 4.39 -4.28 -15.98
C ARG A 435 5.46 -4.94 -15.11
N CYS A 436 5.08 -5.55 -13.98
CA CYS A 436 6.01 -6.09 -12.97
C CYS A 436 6.24 -7.61 -13.07
N HIS A 437 5.51 -8.32 -13.93
CA HIS A 437 5.46 -9.78 -13.88
C HIS A 437 6.51 -10.47 -14.76
N GLY A 438 7.15 -11.51 -14.22
CA GLY A 438 8.00 -12.44 -14.98
C GLY A 438 7.23 -13.43 -15.87
N ARG A 439 5.89 -13.37 -15.86
CA ARG A 439 4.96 -14.30 -16.52
C ARG A 439 3.75 -13.54 -17.10
N PRO A 440 2.95 -14.16 -17.99
CA PRO A 440 1.72 -13.53 -18.48
C PRO A 440 0.73 -13.28 -17.35
N VAL A 441 0.53 -12.02 -16.99
CA VAL A 441 -0.51 -11.56 -16.06
C VAL A 441 -1.30 -10.46 -16.76
N PRO A 442 -2.58 -10.70 -17.10
CA PRO A 442 -3.42 -9.70 -17.75
C PRO A 442 -3.67 -8.51 -16.83
N SER A 443 -4.16 -7.40 -17.39
CA SER A 443 -4.54 -6.25 -16.56
C SER A 443 -6.06 -6.18 -16.35
N PHE A 444 -6.46 -6.04 -15.10
CA PHE A 444 -7.84 -6.05 -14.61
C PHE A 444 -8.37 -4.63 -14.45
N THR A 445 -9.54 -4.30 -14.99
CA THR A 445 -10.09 -2.94 -15.02
C THR A 445 -11.59 -2.92 -14.79
N LEU A 446 -12.12 -1.77 -14.39
CA LEU A 446 -13.56 -1.57 -14.14
C LEU A 446 -14.39 -1.70 -15.42
N HIS A 447 -15.44 -2.50 -15.34
CA HIS A 447 -16.47 -2.67 -16.36
C HIS A 447 -17.86 -2.56 -15.72
N SER A 448 -18.88 -2.26 -16.51
CA SER A 448 -20.27 -2.34 -16.04
C SER A 448 -21.17 -3.07 -17.02
N MET A 449 -22.27 -3.62 -16.52
CA MET A 449 -23.32 -4.28 -17.29
C MET A 449 -24.69 -3.98 -16.71
N ASN A 450 -25.74 -4.27 -17.46
CA ASN A 450 -27.09 -4.35 -16.92
C ASN A 450 -27.24 -5.57 -15.99
N LEU A 451 -28.27 -5.56 -15.14
CA LEU A 451 -28.53 -6.64 -14.18
C LEU A 451 -28.89 -7.99 -14.83
N ASP A 452 -29.18 -7.99 -16.14
CA ASP A 452 -29.40 -9.19 -16.95
C ASP A 452 -28.13 -9.71 -17.65
N GLY A 453 -26.98 -9.07 -17.43
CA GLY A 453 -25.70 -9.43 -18.06
C GLY A 453 -25.45 -8.76 -19.42
N SER A 454 -26.40 -7.98 -19.95
CA SER A 454 -26.26 -7.29 -21.24
C SER A 454 -25.44 -5.98 -21.12
N ASP A 455 -25.01 -5.46 -22.28
CA ASP A 455 -24.38 -4.14 -22.40
C ASP A 455 -23.12 -3.97 -21.54
N ILE A 456 -22.20 -4.95 -21.61
CA ILE A 456 -20.90 -4.87 -20.95
C ILE A 456 -20.08 -3.74 -21.58
N VAL A 457 -19.67 -2.75 -20.79
CA VAL A 457 -18.82 -1.63 -21.21
C VAL A 457 -17.59 -1.50 -20.31
N CYS A 458 -16.46 -1.14 -20.89
CA CYS A 458 -15.25 -0.77 -20.13
C CYS A 458 -15.38 0.66 -19.60
N LEU A 459 -15.24 0.83 -18.28
CA LEU A 459 -15.31 2.13 -17.62
C LEU A 459 -13.93 2.73 -17.34
N SER A 460 -12.87 1.93 -17.40
CA SER A 460 -11.51 2.37 -17.13
C SER A 460 -10.52 1.84 -18.17
N PRO A 461 -9.95 2.72 -19.03
CA PRO A 461 -8.90 2.35 -19.96
C PRO A 461 -7.50 2.38 -19.32
N HIS A 462 -7.40 2.32 -17.99
CA HIS A 462 -6.11 2.42 -17.29
C HIS A 462 -5.19 1.25 -17.67
N GLU A 463 -3.87 1.47 -17.67
CA GLU A 463 -2.87 0.52 -18.19
C GLU A 463 -2.42 -0.56 -17.20
N THR A 464 -3.00 -0.59 -16.00
CA THR A 464 -2.65 -1.48 -14.87
C THR A 464 -3.92 -1.95 -14.18
N ASN A 465 -3.78 -2.62 -13.02
CA ASN A 465 -4.87 -3.29 -12.34
C ASN A 465 -5.73 -2.40 -11.45
N GLU A 466 -7.01 -2.73 -11.38
CA GLU A 466 -8.04 -2.18 -10.50
C GLU A 466 -8.79 -3.32 -9.79
N TRP A 467 -9.28 -3.08 -8.58
CA TRP A 467 -9.77 -4.14 -7.70
C TRP A 467 -10.95 -3.73 -6.82
N GLN A 468 -11.83 -4.71 -6.57
CA GLN A 468 -12.85 -4.71 -5.52
C GLN A 468 -13.66 -3.41 -5.39
N PRO A 469 -14.43 -3.03 -6.44
CA PRO A 469 -15.31 -1.87 -6.36
C PRO A 469 -16.40 -2.06 -5.30
N SER A 470 -16.71 -1.01 -4.56
CA SER A 470 -17.93 -0.88 -3.78
C SER A 470 -18.54 0.52 -3.96
N VAL A 471 -19.73 0.77 -3.42
CA VAL A 471 -20.41 2.07 -3.53
C VAL A 471 -20.46 2.75 -2.17
N ASP A 472 -20.15 4.04 -2.14
CA ASP A 472 -20.20 4.86 -0.93
C ASP A 472 -21.57 5.54 -0.72
N HIS A 473 -21.69 6.32 0.35
CA HIS A 473 -22.97 6.95 0.74
C HIS A 473 -23.41 8.07 -0.19
N ASP A 474 -22.51 8.58 -1.02
CA ASP A 474 -22.79 9.63 -2.02
C ASP A 474 -23.10 9.03 -3.41
N GLY A 475 -23.07 7.69 -3.53
CA GLY A 475 -23.32 6.98 -4.78
C GLY A 475 -22.11 6.91 -5.70
N MET A 476 -20.92 7.27 -5.21
CA MET A 476 -19.66 7.10 -5.93
C MET A 476 -19.18 5.65 -5.81
N VAL A 477 -18.45 5.18 -6.82
CA VAL A 477 -17.74 3.91 -6.79
C VAL A 477 -16.38 4.15 -6.14
N ILE A 478 -16.06 3.39 -5.10
CA ILE A 478 -14.75 3.32 -4.44
C ILE A 478 -14.07 2.01 -4.81
N TYR A 479 -12.80 2.04 -5.20
CA TYR A 479 -12.05 0.88 -5.66
C TYR A 479 -10.55 1.08 -5.43
N THR A 480 -9.76 0.03 -5.59
CA THR A 480 -8.29 0.16 -5.56
C THR A 480 -7.74 0.23 -6.97
N ARG A 481 -6.76 1.10 -7.24
CA ARG A 481 -6.03 1.14 -8.51
C ARG A 481 -4.54 1.10 -8.28
N TRP A 482 -3.84 0.33 -9.10
CA TRP A 482 -2.40 0.40 -9.24
C TRP A 482 -2.03 1.56 -10.15
N ASP A 483 -1.16 2.45 -9.69
CA ASP A 483 -0.75 3.61 -10.47
C ASP A 483 0.77 3.70 -10.57
N TYR A 484 1.32 3.02 -11.58
CA TYR A 484 2.77 2.97 -11.81
C TYR A 484 3.28 4.08 -12.71
N VAL A 485 2.45 5.09 -13.01
CA VAL A 485 2.79 6.14 -13.98
C VAL A 485 3.94 6.97 -13.44
N ASP A 486 5.14 6.59 -13.88
CA ASP A 486 6.40 7.11 -13.42
C ASP A 486 6.62 7.02 -11.89
N ARG A 487 5.93 6.12 -11.18
CA ARG A 487 6.04 5.81 -9.73
C ARG A 487 6.69 4.45 -9.47
N GLY A 488 7.07 4.20 -8.21
CA GLY A 488 7.51 2.87 -7.77
C GLY A 488 6.38 1.83 -7.89
N PHE A 489 6.72 0.57 -8.15
CA PHE A 489 5.73 -0.48 -8.42
C PHE A 489 5.03 -1.02 -7.17
N ASN A 490 5.59 -0.82 -5.98
CA ASN A 490 5.04 -1.39 -4.74
C ASN A 490 4.18 -0.40 -3.93
N GLN A 491 4.43 0.92 -3.98
CA GLN A 491 3.80 1.90 -3.06
C GLN A 491 2.63 2.66 -3.68
N ALA A 492 2.00 2.13 -4.73
CA ALA A 492 1.06 2.89 -5.53
C ALA A 492 -0.24 2.12 -5.79
N HIS A 493 -0.72 1.34 -4.82
CA HIS A 493 -1.98 0.61 -4.91
C HIS A 493 -2.96 1.14 -3.85
N HIS A 494 -3.56 2.30 -4.15
CA HIS A 494 -4.33 3.08 -3.19
C HIS A 494 -5.81 3.19 -3.57
N PRO A 495 -6.67 3.72 -2.68
CA PRO A 495 -8.08 4.00 -2.93
C PRO A 495 -8.33 5.10 -3.96
N TRP A 496 -9.27 4.82 -4.87
CA TRP A 496 -9.78 5.74 -5.88
C TRP A 496 -11.29 5.78 -5.87
N ILE A 497 -11.86 6.93 -6.22
CA ILE A 497 -13.28 7.12 -6.47
C ILE A 497 -13.54 7.42 -7.93
N THR A 498 -14.71 7.03 -8.43
CA THR A 498 -15.24 7.40 -9.74
C THR A 498 -16.76 7.43 -9.70
N THR A 499 -17.39 8.14 -10.63
CA THR A 499 -18.85 8.07 -10.79
C THR A 499 -19.30 6.67 -11.24
N PRO A 500 -20.57 6.26 -11.04
CA PRO A 500 -21.09 4.96 -11.51
C PRO A 500 -20.91 4.69 -13.01
N ASP A 501 -20.76 5.74 -13.82
CA ASP A 501 -20.49 5.67 -15.25
C ASP A 501 -19.01 5.92 -15.59
N GLY A 502 -18.10 5.83 -14.62
CA GLY A 502 -16.66 5.77 -14.83
C GLY A 502 -15.95 7.11 -15.07
N ARG A 503 -16.68 8.24 -15.03
CA ARG A 503 -16.12 9.58 -15.17
C ARG A 503 -15.42 10.06 -13.91
N ASP A 504 -14.49 10.99 -14.08
CA ASP A 504 -13.85 11.74 -12.99
C ASP A 504 -13.17 10.86 -11.93
N ALA A 505 -12.37 9.89 -12.40
CA ALA A 505 -11.61 9.00 -11.52
C ALA A 505 -10.54 9.78 -10.73
N ARG A 506 -10.56 9.68 -9.39
CA ARG A 506 -9.68 10.43 -8.48
C ARG A 506 -9.14 9.56 -7.37
N ALA A 507 -7.84 9.65 -7.09
CA ALA A 507 -7.25 9.07 -5.88
C ALA A 507 -7.76 9.82 -4.64
N ILE A 508 -8.15 9.10 -3.59
CA ILE A 508 -8.50 9.69 -2.29
C ILE A 508 -7.23 10.13 -1.56
N HIS A 509 -6.25 9.25 -1.50
CA HIS A 509 -4.91 9.50 -0.94
C HIS A 509 -3.89 8.62 -1.67
N GLY A 510 -2.65 8.61 -1.19
CA GLY A 510 -1.62 7.74 -1.76
C GLY A 510 -0.87 8.38 -2.93
N ASN A 511 -0.83 9.71 -3.00
CA ASN A 511 -0.30 10.37 -4.20
C ASN A 511 1.24 10.31 -4.30
N PHE A 512 1.94 10.40 -3.17
CA PHE A 512 3.37 10.10 -3.06
C PHE A 512 3.65 9.34 -1.78
N ALA A 513 4.65 8.46 -1.80
CA ALA A 513 5.21 7.84 -0.61
C ALA A 513 6.67 8.32 -0.49
N THR A 514 7.13 8.67 0.71
CA THR A 514 8.54 9.04 0.92
C THR A 514 9.46 7.83 1.03
N ASN A 515 8.95 6.72 1.57
CA ASN A 515 9.62 5.44 1.71
C ASN A 515 8.61 4.30 1.54
N GLN A 516 9.06 3.09 1.18
CA GLN A 516 8.19 1.93 1.08
C GLN A 516 7.58 1.50 2.41
N SER A 517 8.23 1.79 3.53
CA SER A 517 7.76 1.40 4.86
C SER A 517 6.91 2.46 5.57
N ASP A 518 6.67 3.62 4.93
CA ASP A 518 5.93 4.71 5.55
C ASP A 518 4.41 4.48 5.60
N ARG A 519 3.90 3.52 4.83
CA ARG A 519 2.47 3.28 4.63
C ARG A 519 2.23 1.88 4.05
N PRO A 520 0.99 1.35 4.05
CA PRO A 520 0.70 0.11 3.36
C PRO A 520 0.98 0.22 1.85
N HIS A 521 1.49 -0.85 1.27
CA HIS A 521 1.72 -0.97 -0.19
C HIS A 521 0.39 -1.08 -0.94
N PHE A 522 -0.56 -1.81 -0.37
CA PHE A 522 -1.83 -2.13 -0.99
C PHE A 522 -3.01 -2.03 -0.03
N GLU A 523 -4.01 -1.22 -0.38
CA GLU A 523 -5.24 -1.05 0.39
C GLU A 523 -6.43 -1.53 -0.43
N ILE A 524 -7.07 -2.62 0.00
CA ILE A 524 -8.08 -3.38 -0.76
C ILE A 524 -9.31 -3.72 0.10
N SER A 525 -10.39 -4.21 -0.49
CA SER A 525 -11.67 -4.48 0.19
C SER A 525 -12.27 -3.23 0.86
N ILE A 526 -12.18 -2.10 0.15
CA ILE A 526 -12.55 -0.80 0.69
C ILE A 526 -14.08 -0.68 0.75
N ARG A 527 -14.62 -0.31 1.92
CA ARG A 527 -16.07 -0.07 2.10
C ARG A 527 -16.31 1.21 2.90
N ALA A 528 -17.35 1.96 2.52
CA ALA A 528 -17.79 3.12 3.29
C ALA A 528 -18.32 2.70 4.67
N VAL A 529 -17.95 3.42 5.73
CA VAL A 529 -18.39 3.13 7.09
C VAL A 529 -19.78 3.73 7.31
N PRO A 530 -20.78 2.97 7.81
CA PRO A 530 -22.12 3.51 8.06
C PRO A 530 -22.11 4.75 8.96
N ASN A 531 -22.88 5.78 8.60
CA ASN A 531 -22.99 7.05 9.33
C ASN A 531 -21.64 7.78 9.52
N SER A 532 -20.70 7.59 8.60
CA SER A 532 -19.38 8.23 8.61
C SER A 532 -18.96 8.59 7.18
N HIS A 533 -18.08 9.57 7.05
CA HIS A 533 -17.41 9.91 5.79
C HIS A 533 -16.14 9.08 5.54
N LYS A 534 -15.80 8.16 6.45
CA LYS A 534 -14.58 7.34 6.40
C LYS A 534 -14.81 6.02 5.68
N TYR A 535 -13.70 5.42 5.27
CA TYR A 535 -13.67 4.08 4.68
C TYR A 535 -12.91 3.10 5.59
N ILE A 536 -13.29 1.83 5.56
CA ILE A 536 -12.51 0.73 6.12
C ILE A 536 -11.86 -0.06 4.98
N ALA A 537 -10.65 -0.57 5.17
CA ALA A 537 -9.94 -1.37 4.17
C ALA A 537 -9.02 -2.42 4.81
N THR A 538 -8.58 -3.38 3.99
CA THR A 538 -7.48 -4.30 4.29
C THR A 538 -6.18 -3.73 3.72
N ALA A 539 -5.21 -3.43 4.58
CA ALA A 539 -3.83 -3.13 4.23
C ALA A 539 -3.05 -4.45 4.00
N ALA A 540 -2.97 -4.86 2.74
CA ALA A 540 -2.38 -6.12 2.28
C ALA A 540 -0.97 -5.93 1.66
N CYS A 541 -0.32 -7.04 1.32
CA CYS A 541 0.95 -7.05 0.57
C CYS A 541 0.72 -6.95 -0.95
N HIS A 542 1.75 -6.52 -1.68
CA HIS A 542 1.80 -6.64 -3.13
C HIS A 542 2.07 -8.12 -3.50
N HIS A 543 3.16 -8.68 -3.01
CA HIS A 543 3.56 -10.07 -3.26
C HIS A 543 2.97 -11.02 -2.21
N GLY A 544 1.66 -11.20 -2.25
CA GLY A 544 0.94 -12.20 -1.47
C GLY A 544 -0.52 -12.31 -1.86
N GLN A 545 -1.46 -12.22 -0.91
CA GLN A 545 -2.91 -12.23 -1.20
C GLN A 545 -3.59 -11.07 -0.45
N ALA A 546 -4.89 -10.89 -0.65
CA ALA A 546 -5.67 -9.76 -0.11
C ALA A 546 -5.96 -9.90 1.40
N TYR A 547 -4.91 -10.12 2.19
CA TYR A 547 -4.93 -10.29 3.64
C TYR A 547 -3.83 -9.42 4.28
N GLY A 548 -4.11 -8.90 5.47
CA GLY A 548 -3.19 -8.05 6.21
C GLY A 548 -3.87 -7.33 7.37
N SER A 549 -3.47 -6.10 7.66
CA SER A 549 -4.02 -5.31 8.76
C SER A 549 -5.33 -4.63 8.33
N ILE A 550 -6.30 -4.43 9.21
CA ILE A 550 -7.50 -3.64 8.95
C ILE A 550 -7.24 -2.17 9.34
N VAL A 551 -7.52 -1.27 8.40
CA VAL A 551 -7.30 0.17 8.54
C VAL A 551 -8.58 0.97 8.30
N LEU A 552 -8.64 2.15 8.90
CA LEU A 552 -9.64 3.19 8.68
C LEU A 552 -8.98 4.35 7.92
N ILE A 553 -9.64 4.85 6.89
CA ILE A 553 -9.17 5.91 6.00
C ILE A 553 -10.11 7.11 6.13
N ASP A 554 -9.57 8.28 6.46
CA ASP A 554 -10.30 9.53 6.54
C ASP A 554 -9.95 10.44 5.34
N PRO A 555 -10.82 10.55 4.32
CA PRO A 555 -10.56 11.37 3.14
C PRO A 555 -10.49 12.88 3.44
N ASN A 556 -10.98 13.33 4.60
CA ASN A 556 -10.94 14.74 4.99
C ASN A 556 -9.61 15.13 5.66
N VAL A 557 -8.74 14.16 5.96
CA VAL A 557 -7.39 14.42 6.45
C VAL A 557 -6.42 14.53 5.27
N GLY A 558 -5.60 15.58 5.26
CA GLY A 558 -4.59 15.77 4.22
C GLY A 558 -3.58 14.64 4.18
N ASP A 559 -3.21 14.21 2.97
CA ASP A 559 -2.14 13.22 2.74
C ASP A 559 -0.78 13.85 3.04
N ASP A 560 -0.07 13.31 4.03
CA ASP A 560 1.25 13.75 4.48
C ASP A 560 2.39 12.97 3.82
N ASP A 561 2.09 12.27 2.72
CA ASP A 561 2.97 11.30 2.05
C ASP A 561 3.38 10.11 2.95
N LYS A 562 2.70 9.92 4.11
CA LYS A 562 2.82 8.80 5.06
C LYS A 562 1.46 8.22 5.47
N MET A 563 1.12 8.23 6.77
CA MET A 563 -0.07 7.63 7.38
C MET A 563 -1.13 8.66 7.79
N GLY A 564 -1.01 9.94 7.41
CA GLY A 564 -1.92 11.01 7.87
C GLY A 564 -3.40 10.63 7.77
N PRO A 565 -3.90 10.22 6.58
CA PRO A 565 -5.28 9.78 6.39
C PRO A 565 -5.62 8.40 6.95
N VAL A 566 -4.65 7.61 7.42
CA VAL A 566 -4.82 6.17 7.68
C VAL A 566 -4.55 5.84 9.16
N LYS A 567 -5.48 5.14 9.80
CA LYS A 567 -5.34 4.62 11.17
C LYS A 567 -5.57 3.12 11.22
N ARG A 568 -4.83 2.41 12.08
CA ARG A 568 -4.96 0.96 12.25
C ARG A 568 -6.07 0.63 13.23
N LEU A 569 -7.00 -0.22 12.81
CA LEU A 569 -7.99 -0.85 13.68
C LEU A 569 -7.43 -2.14 14.32
N THR A 570 -6.51 -2.82 13.63
CA THR A 570 -5.83 -4.02 14.12
C THR A 570 -4.31 -3.82 14.18
N PRO A 571 -3.81 -2.98 15.12
CA PRO A 571 -2.38 -2.69 15.22
C PRO A 571 -1.52 -3.86 15.70
N ASP A 572 -2.15 -4.97 16.11
CA ASP A 572 -1.47 -6.25 16.39
C ASP A 572 -0.98 -6.97 15.12
N GLN A 573 -1.37 -6.49 13.94
CA GLN A 573 -0.88 -6.92 12.63
C GLN A 573 -0.09 -5.77 11.97
N LEU A 574 1.19 -6.03 11.73
CA LEU A 574 2.05 -5.21 10.88
C LEU A 574 1.55 -5.22 9.44
N PHE A 575 1.88 -4.20 8.65
CA PHE A 575 1.58 -4.16 7.23
C PHE A 575 2.47 -5.17 6.49
N PRO A 576 1.90 -6.23 5.90
CA PRO A 576 2.68 -7.21 5.14
C PRO A 576 3.45 -6.51 4.01
N GLU A 577 4.71 -6.90 3.79
CA GLU A 577 5.66 -6.34 2.81
C GLU A 577 6.13 -4.90 3.07
N SER A 578 5.30 -4.03 3.64
CA SER A 578 5.71 -2.65 3.98
C SER A 578 6.56 -2.60 5.24
N GLU A 579 6.20 -3.39 6.26
CA GLU A 579 6.87 -3.41 7.56
C GLU A 579 7.53 -4.75 7.89
N CYS A 580 7.27 -5.76 7.06
CA CYS A 580 7.80 -7.10 7.23
C CYS A 580 8.68 -7.47 6.03
N ALA A 581 9.90 -7.93 6.30
CA ALA A 581 10.95 -8.10 5.29
C ALA A 581 10.74 -9.29 4.35
N THR A 582 9.73 -10.15 4.57
CA THR A 582 9.58 -11.39 3.80
C THR A 582 8.15 -11.62 3.32
N HIS A 583 8.00 -12.19 2.12
CA HIS A 583 6.73 -12.72 1.61
C HIS A 583 6.18 -13.91 2.42
N ARG A 584 6.63 -14.12 3.67
CA ARG A 584 6.33 -15.27 4.54
C ARG A 584 5.65 -14.87 5.85
N ASP A 585 5.41 -13.58 6.04
CA ASP A 585 4.90 -13.03 7.28
C ASP A 585 3.39 -13.27 7.46
N PRO A 586 2.89 -13.24 8.71
CA PRO A 586 1.47 -13.42 9.00
C PRO A 586 0.63 -12.34 8.31
N ALA A 587 -0.55 -12.72 7.83
CA ALA A 587 -1.52 -11.83 7.20
C ALA A 587 -2.89 -12.09 7.81
N ASN A 588 -3.04 -11.79 9.11
CA ASN A 588 -4.05 -12.44 9.93
C ASN A 588 -5.50 -12.00 9.66
N TYR A 589 -5.74 -10.88 8.97
CA TYR A 589 -7.11 -10.38 8.73
C TYR A 589 -7.41 -10.15 7.25
N ALA A 590 -8.69 -10.17 6.89
CA ALA A 590 -9.17 -9.72 5.58
C ALA A 590 -10.67 -9.39 5.58
N SER A 591 -11.15 -8.89 4.43
CA SER A 591 -12.56 -8.70 4.08
C SER A 591 -13.40 -8.03 5.18
N PRO A 592 -13.05 -6.81 5.62
CA PRO A 592 -13.81 -6.10 6.64
C PRO A 592 -15.17 -5.65 6.11
N HIS A 593 -16.20 -5.80 6.94
CA HIS A 593 -17.54 -5.25 6.73
C HIS A 593 -17.92 -4.33 7.90
N PRO A 594 -17.97 -3.01 7.70
CA PRO A 594 -18.13 -2.06 8.80
C PRO A 594 -19.57 -2.04 9.34
N LEU A 595 -19.70 -2.00 10.66
CA LEU A 595 -20.97 -1.70 11.36
C LEU A 595 -20.97 -0.25 11.90
N SER A 596 -19.79 0.25 12.26
CA SER A 596 -19.49 1.64 12.63
C SER A 596 -17.98 1.87 12.51
N GLU A 597 -17.49 3.06 12.88
CA GLU A 597 -16.04 3.29 12.97
C GLU A 597 -15.33 2.41 14.02
N HIS A 598 -16.07 1.87 14.99
CA HIS A 598 -15.53 1.11 16.11
C HIS A 598 -15.79 -0.40 16.02
N PHE A 599 -16.72 -0.85 15.16
CA PHE A 599 -17.14 -2.24 15.08
C PHE A 599 -17.24 -2.70 13.63
N PHE A 600 -16.75 -3.89 13.34
CA PHE A 600 -16.81 -4.48 12.02
C PHE A 600 -16.79 -6.01 12.11
N LEU A 601 -17.35 -6.65 11.09
CA LEU A 601 -17.09 -8.07 10.83
C LEU A 601 -15.82 -8.17 10.00
N CYS A 602 -15.01 -9.20 10.20
CA CYS A 602 -13.92 -9.53 9.30
C CYS A 602 -13.64 -11.02 9.38
N VAL A 603 -12.67 -11.48 8.60
CA VAL A 603 -12.11 -12.82 8.80
C VAL A 603 -10.76 -12.74 9.48
N TYR A 604 -10.46 -13.71 10.33
CA TYR A 604 -9.23 -13.75 11.11
C TYR A 604 -8.69 -15.16 11.29
N ASP A 605 -7.37 -15.32 11.14
CA ASP A 605 -6.63 -16.52 11.50
C ASP A 605 -5.35 -16.17 12.29
N PRO A 606 -5.27 -16.49 13.60
CA PRO A 606 -4.08 -16.18 14.40
C PRO A 606 -2.83 -16.97 13.97
N ASN A 607 -3.01 -18.06 13.21
CA ASN A 607 -1.93 -18.93 12.78
C ASN A 607 -1.59 -18.74 11.29
N SER A 608 -2.13 -17.70 10.65
CA SER A 608 -1.96 -17.50 9.22
C SER A 608 -0.49 -17.34 8.85
N ARG A 609 -0.14 -17.85 7.67
CA ARG A 609 1.11 -17.48 6.98
C ARG A 609 0.84 -17.37 5.50
N SER A 610 1.43 -16.39 4.85
CA SER A 610 1.30 -16.18 3.41
C SER A 610 1.69 -17.41 2.56
N ASN A 611 2.58 -18.29 3.07
CA ASN A 611 2.98 -19.53 2.43
C ASN A 611 2.29 -20.80 2.97
N ALA A 612 1.36 -20.68 3.92
CA ALA A 612 0.68 -21.86 4.49
C ALA A 612 -0.30 -22.51 3.50
N GLY A 613 -0.62 -21.83 2.40
CA GLY A 613 -1.55 -22.34 1.38
C GLY A 613 -2.87 -22.74 2.02
N THR A 614 -3.34 -23.95 1.69
CA THR A 614 -4.58 -24.54 2.21
C THR A 614 -4.60 -24.79 3.72
N SER A 615 -3.46 -24.66 4.41
CA SER A 615 -3.39 -24.78 5.88
C SER A 615 -3.90 -23.53 6.61
N ASN A 616 -4.04 -22.40 5.91
CA ASN A 616 -4.70 -21.22 6.45
C ASN A 616 -6.19 -21.52 6.69
N ASN A 617 -6.70 -21.12 7.86
CA ASN A 617 -8.09 -21.35 8.24
C ASN A 617 -8.68 -20.08 8.87
N TYR A 618 -9.15 -19.17 8.02
CA TYR A 618 -9.83 -17.96 8.47
C TYR A 618 -11.25 -18.27 8.95
N GLY A 619 -11.59 -17.77 10.14
CA GLY A 619 -12.96 -17.78 10.67
C GLY A 619 -13.57 -16.39 10.59
N ILE A 620 -14.90 -16.29 10.74
CA ILE A 620 -15.65 -15.04 10.82
C ILE A 620 -15.62 -14.52 12.25
N TYR A 621 -15.25 -13.25 12.42
CA TYR A 621 -15.17 -12.59 13.72
C TYR A 621 -15.96 -11.28 13.73
N LEU A 622 -16.54 -10.96 14.90
CA LEU A 622 -16.87 -9.60 15.28
C LEU A 622 -15.64 -8.98 15.95
N VAL A 623 -15.16 -7.85 15.43
CA VAL A 623 -13.97 -7.16 15.93
C VAL A 623 -14.33 -5.72 16.28
N ASP A 624 -13.69 -5.21 17.34
CA ASP A 624 -13.78 -3.81 17.73
C ASP A 624 -12.43 -3.08 17.66
N ALA A 625 -12.49 -1.75 17.61
CA ALA A 625 -11.33 -0.86 17.61
C ALA A 625 -10.50 -0.91 18.91
N PHE A 626 -11.02 -1.53 19.98
CA PHE A 626 -10.37 -1.63 21.28
C PHE A 626 -9.47 -2.87 21.39
N GLY A 627 -9.46 -3.72 20.35
CA GLY A 627 -8.64 -4.91 20.25
C GLY A 627 -9.36 -6.21 20.63
N ASN A 628 -10.65 -6.18 20.95
CA ASN A 628 -11.43 -7.40 21.21
C ASN A 628 -11.84 -8.10 19.92
N LYS A 629 -11.94 -9.43 19.99
CA LYS A 629 -12.29 -10.30 18.86
C LYS A 629 -13.19 -11.42 19.35
N GLU A 630 -14.35 -11.57 18.74
CA GLU A 630 -15.32 -12.63 19.04
C GLU A 630 -15.51 -13.53 17.82
N LEU A 631 -15.09 -14.80 17.95
CA LEU A 631 -15.31 -15.80 16.92
C LEU A 631 -16.81 -16.07 16.79
N LEU A 632 -17.35 -15.87 15.59
CA LEU A 632 -18.75 -16.19 15.27
C LEU A 632 -18.85 -17.60 14.68
N TYR A 633 -18.00 -17.90 13.71
CA TYR A 633 -17.98 -19.20 13.04
C TYR A 633 -16.63 -19.49 12.40
N ARG A 634 -16.20 -20.75 12.45
CA ARG A 634 -15.06 -21.27 11.71
C ARG A 634 -15.41 -22.67 11.22
N ASP A 635 -15.13 -22.93 9.95
CA ASP A 635 -15.14 -24.28 9.42
C ASP A 635 -13.76 -24.91 9.69
N GLU A 636 -13.71 -26.15 10.15
CA GLU A 636 -12.45 -26.82 10.49
C GLU A 636 -11.57 -27.09 9.26
N LYS A 637 -12.17 -27.17 8.06
CA LYS A 637 -11.51 -27.66 6.85
C LYS A 637 -11.21 -26.57 5.82
N ILE A 638 -11.91 -25.45 5.85
CA ILE A 638 -11.79 -24.42 4.83
C ILE A 638 -12.02 -23.01 5.38
N SER A 639 -11.27 -22.06 4.85
CA SER A 639 -11.40 -20.65 5.23
C SER A 639 -12.76 -20.08 4.82
N CYS A 640 -13.34 -19.30 5.72
CA CYS A 640 -14.49 -18.43 5.46
C CYS A 640 -13.98 -17.04 5.04
N LEU A 641 -14.65 -16.40 4.09
CA LEU A 641 -14.32 -15.06 3.57
C LEU A 641 -15.58 -14.22 3.34
N ASP A 642 -15.38 -12.90 3.28
CA ASP A 642 -16.37 -11.91 2.85
C ASP A 642 -17.69 -11.93 3.64
N PRO A 643 -17.65 -11.79 4.98
CA PRO A 643 -18.86 -11.76 5.80
C PRO A 643 -19.68 -10.48 5.53
N ILE A 644 -20.94 -10.65 5.16
CA ILE A 644 -21.88 -9.56 4.86
C ILE A 644 -23.15 -9.75 5.71
N PRO A 645 -23.57 -8.77 6.54
CA PRO A 645 -24.85 -8.80 7.22
C PRO A 645 -26.00 -9.00 6.22
N LEU A 646 -26.80 -10.05 6.39
CA LEU A 646 -27.94 -10.34 5.53
C LEU A 646 -29.13 -9.50 5.99
N ARG A 647 -29.23 -8.29 5.46
CA ARG A 647 -30.33 -7.35 5.72
C ARG A 647 -30.44 -6.32 4.60
N PRO A 648 -31.60 -5.67 4.46
CA PRO A 648 -31.71 -4.48 3.62
C PRO A 648 -30.77 -3.37 4.09
N ARG A 649 -30.28 -2.57 3.14
CA ARG A 649 -29.46 -1.37 3.35
C ARG A 649 -29.99 -0.22 2.50
N PRO A 650 -29.78 1.05 2.91
CA PRO A 650 -30.15 2.19 2.09
C PRO A 650 -29.50 2.13 0.70
N VAL A 651 -30.26 2.48 -0.33
CA VAL A 651 -29.71 2.75 -1.67
C VAL A 651 -29.10 4.15 -1.63
N PRO A 652 -27.80 4.31 -1.94
CA PRO A 652 -27.19 5.64 -2.08
C PRO A 652 -27.86 6.48 -3.17
N PRO A 653 -27.67 7.81 -3.18
CA PRO A 653 -28.16 8.65 -4.28
C PRO A 653 -27.66 8.14 -5.64
N SER A 654 -28.52 8.19 -6.65
CA SER A 654 -28.11 7.90 -8.03
C SER A 654 -27.49 9.15 -8.65
N ILE A 655 -26.21 9.06 -9.02
CA ILE A 655 -25.52 10.12 -9.75
C ILE A 655 -26.00 10.08 -11.21
N PRO A 656 -26.37 11.23 -11.82
CA PRO A 656 -26.81 11.27 -13.21
C PRO A 656 -25.78 10.66 -14.16
N HIS A 657 -26.24 9.73 -14.99
CA HIS A 657 -25.46 9.14 -16.08
C HIS A 657 -25.28 10.17 -17.19
N MET A 658 -24.04 10.47 -17.57
CA MET A 658 -23.73 11.53 -18.54
C MET A 658 -22.93 11.07 -19.76
N ILE A 659 -22.55 9.79 -19.82
CA ILE A 659 -21.79 9.27 -20.97
C ILE A 659 -22.70 8.58 -21.98
N ALA A 660 -22.26 8.50 -23.24
CA ALA A 660 -23.09 7.95 -24.32
C ALA A 660 -23.31 6.43 -24.24
N VAL A 661 -22.44 5.69 -23.54
CA VAL A 661 -22.44 4.22 -23.45
C VAL A 661 -22.86 3.73 -22.05
N GLY A 662 -23.19 2.45 -21.90
CA GLY A 662 -23.46 1.87 -20.58
C GLY A 662 -24.67 2.47 -19.87
N ARG A 663 -25.70 2.88 -20.61
CA ARG A 663 -26.86 3.58 -20.03
C ARG A 663 -27.67 2.63 -19.14
N PRO A 664 -28.14 3.07 -17.97
CA PRO A 664 -29.02 2.23 -17.14
C PRO A 664 -30.33 1.95 -17.88
N ALA A 665 -30.80 0.70 -17.77
CA ALA A 665 -32.11 0.31 -18.30
C ALA A 665 -33.23 0.98 -17.50
N ALA A 666 -34.20 1.60 -18.19
CA ALA A 666 -35.47 1.90 -17.54
C ALA A 666 -36.21 0.59 -17.21
N PRO A 667 -37.05 0.55 -16.17
CA PRO A 667 -37.82 -0.64 -15.84
C PRO A 667 -38.64 -1.14 -17.03
N GLY A 668 -38.39 -2.39 -17.47
CA GLY A 668 -39.09 -3.02 -18.60
C GLY A 668 -38.55 -2.65 -20.00
N GLU A 669 -37.49 -1.85 -20.09
CA GLU A 669 -36.85 -1.48 -21.36
C GLU A 669 -35.60 -2.34 -21.62
N ARG A 670 -35.45 -2.81 -22.86
CA ARG A 670 -34.21 -3.43 -23.32
C ARG A 670 -33.28 -2.33 -23.84
N VAL A 671 -32.16 -2.12 -23.17
CA VAL A 671 -31.15 -1.13 -23.62
C VAL A 671 -30.51 -1.63 -24.91
N VAL A 672 -30.59 -0.82 -25.96
CA VAL A 672 -29.83 -1.00 -27.19
C VAL A 672 -28.52 -0.24 -27.04
N PRO A 673 -27.35 -0.90 -27.12
CA PRO A 673 -26.06 -0.21 -27.12
C PRO A 673 -26.04 0.88 -28.19
N ALA A 674 -25.40 2.01 -27.88
CA ALA A 674 -25.24 3.09 -28.86
C ALA A 674 -24.47 2.58 -30.08
N ASP A 675 -24.88 2.99 -31.29
CA ASP A 675 -24.10 2.72 -32.50
C ASP A 675 -22.71 3.36 -32.32
N PRO A 676 -21.61 2.59 -32.49
CA PRO A 676 -20.26 3.13 -32.37
C PRO A 676 -20.00 4.39 -33.24
N GLN A 677 -20.73 4.57 -34.34
CA GLN A 677 -20.63 5.77 -35.19
C GLN A 677 -21.27 7.02 -34.56
N ASP A 678 -22.25 6.83 -33.68
CA ASP A 678 -22.97 7.90 -32.99
C ASP A 678 -22.32 8.27 -31.64
N VAL A 679 -21.32 7.51 -31.21
CA VAL A 679 -20.59 7.74 -29.97
C VAL A 679 -19.52 8.83 -30.20
N PRO A 680 -19.54 9.96 -29.45
CA PRO A 680 -18.53 11.01 -29.59
C PRO A 680 -17.10 10.47 -29.41
N ALA A 681 -16.23 10.77 -30.38
CA ALA A 681 -14.82 10.35 -30.34
C ALA A 681 -13.93 11.17 -29.38
N VAL A 682 -14.48 12.27 -28.85
CA VAL A 682 -13.80 13.19 -27.93
C VAL A 682 -14.70 13.55 -26.74
N GLY A 683 -14.07 13.78 -25.60
CA GLY A 683 -14.61 14.59 -24.50
C GLY A 683 -13.93 15.96 -24.49
N THR A 684 -14.32 16.81 -23.55
CA THR A 684 -13.64 18.10 -23.31
C THR A 684 -13.07 18.17 -21.90
N VAL A 685 -11.92 18.83 -21.76
CA VAL A 685 -11.23 19.02 -20.48
C VAL A 685 -11.06 20.52 -20.24
N GLY A 686 -11.53 21.00 -19.10
CA GLY A 686 -11.31 22.35 -18.61
C GLY A 686 -10.38 22.35 -17.40
N VAL A 687 -9.31 23.13 -17.45
CA VAL A 687 -8.46 23.42 -16.27
C VAL A 687 -8.74 24.86 -15.85
N VAL A 688 -9.14 25.06 -14.59
CA VAL A 688 -9.46 26.39 -14.07
C VAL A 688 -8.19 27.23 -13.95
N ASN A 689 -7.16 26.73 -13.25
CA ASN A 689 -5.89 27.43 -13.12
C ASN A 689 -4.73 26.44 -12.88
N VAL A 690 -3.80 26.32 -13.82
CA VAL A 690 -2.61 25.45 -13.69
C VAL A 690 -1.68 25.84 -12.54
N TYR A 691 -1.75 27.08 -12.06
CA TYR A 691 -0.94 27.56 -10.93
C TYR A 691 -1.54 27.21 -9.56
N ASP A 692 -2.78 26.72 -9.50
CA ASP A 692 -3.33 26.10 -8.28
C ASP A 692 -2.78 24.67 -8.18
N SER A 693 -1.59 24.55 -7.60
CA SER A 693 -0.84 23.30 -7.52
C SER A 693 -0.34 23.06 -6.10
N LEU A 694 -0.15 21.78 -5.75
CA LEU A 694 0.36 21.39 -4.43
C LEU A 694 1.69 22.05 -4.08
N TYR A 695 2.52 22.33 -5.11
CA TYR A 695 3.81 22.96 -4.96
C TYR A 695 3.93 24.17 -5.89
N PRO A 696 4.36 25.33 -5.37
CA PRO A 696 4.52 26.52 -6.21
C PRO A 696 5.50 26.25 -7.34
N PHE A 697 5.20 26.82 -8.51
CA PHE A 697 6.13 26.80 -9.63
C PHE A 697 7.29 27.77 -9.38
N PRO A 698 8.45 27.57 -10.02
CA PRO A 698 9.58 28.49 -9.86
C PRO A 698 9.20 29.92 -10.25
N ASP A 699 9.73 30.91 -9.51
CA ASP A 699 9.43 32.33 -9.72
C ASP A 699 9.68 32.76 -11.17
N GLY A 700 8.74 33.53 -11.72
CA GLY A 700 8.80 34.07 -13.08
C GLY A 700 8.52 33.06 -14.21
N VAL A 701 8.36 31.78 -13.90
CA VAL A 701 7.96 30.78 -14.91
C VAL A 701 6.51 30.98 -15.31
N LYS A 702 6.27 31.18 -16.61
CA LYS A 702 4.94 31.27 -17.20
C LYS A 702 4.64 29.99 -17.95
N ILE A 703 3.52 29.37 -17.63
CA ILE A 703 2.99 28.23 -18.38
C ILE A 703 2.26 28.75 -19.62
N THR A 704 2.60 28.19 -20.78
CA THR A 704 2.00 28.60 -22.06
C THR A 704 1.20 27.48 -22.72
N HIS A 705 1.52 26.23 -22.40
CA HIS A 705 0.87 25.05 -22.99
C HIS A 705 0.76 23.90 -21.99
N LEU A 706 -0.20 23.01 -22.23
CA LEU A 706 -0.20 21.65 -21.70
C LEU A 706 0.21 20.69 -22.81
N ARG A 707 1.15 19.77 -22.52
CA ARG A 707 1.45 18.62 -23.37
C ARG A 707 0.60 17.44 -22.93
N LEU A 708 -0.08 16.80 -23.89
CA LEU A 708 -0.88 15.61 -23.64
C LEU A 708 -0.08 14.38 -24.05
N ILE A 709 0.13 13.45 -23.11
CA ILE A 709 0.88 12.21 -23.36
C ILE A 709 -0.02 11.03 -23.07
N GLN A 710 -0.25 10.21 -24.08
CA GLN A 710 -0.97 8.95 -23.93
C GLN A 710 -0.01 7.84 -23.48
N LEU A 711 -0.41 7.10 -22.46
CA LEU A 711 0.23 5.85 -22.05
C LEU A 711 -0.37 4.70 -22.85
N LEU A 712 0.48 3.74 -23.21
CA LEU A 712 0.07 2.57 -23.98
C LEU A 712 0.01 1.35 -23.07
N PRO A 713 -1.13 0.65 -22.99
CA PRO A 713 -1.20 -0.66 -22.35
C PRO A 713 -0.14 -1.59 -22.93
N LYS A 714 0.52 -2.35 -22.05
CA LYS A 714 1.56 -3.28 -22.46
C LYS A 714 0.94 -4.49 -23.17
N THR A 715 1.34 -4.72 -24.42
CA THR A 715 0.79 -5.81 -25.26
C THR A 715 1.60 -7.11 -25.18
N THR A 716 2.77 -7.09 -24.53
CA THR A 716 3.62 -8.28 -24.35
C THR A 716 3.64 -8.75 -22.89
N PRO A 717 3.69 -10.06 -22.63
CA PRO A 717 3.39 -10.61 -21.30
C PRO A 717 4.45 -10.39 -20.22
N HIS A 718 5.73 -10.31 -20.59
CA HIS A 718 6.82 -10.30 -19.61
C HIS A 718 7.33 -8.88 -19.36
N ALA A 719 7.59 -8.56 -18.08
CA ALA A 719 8.25 -7.34 -17.65
C ALA A 719 9.57 -7.14 -18.41
N ASN A 720 9.85 -5.89 -18.80
CA ASN A 720 11.06 -5.51 -19.55
C ASN A 720 11.31 -6.31 -20.86
N ASN A 721 10.30 -6.98 -21.41
CA ASN A 721 10.39 -7.66 -22.69
C ASN A 721 9.25 -7.20 -23.62
N PRO A 722 9.49 -6.26 -24.55
CA PRO A 722 10.73 -5.50 -24.68
C PRO A 722 10.90 -4.47 -23.56
N ARG A 723 12.14 -4.01 -23.38
CA ARG A 723 12.46 -2.85 -22.56
C ARG A 723 12.33 -1.59 -23.42
N ILE A 724 11.44 -0.69 -23.01
CA ILE A 724 11.09 0.52 -23.78
C ILE A 724 12.17 1.60 -23.69
N GLY A 725 12.82 1.74 -22.54
CA GLY A 725 13.82 2.79 -22.28
C GLY A 725 14.77 2.45 -21.13
N PHE A 726 15.48 3.45 -20.59
CA PHE A 726 16.46 3.23 -19.52
C PHE A 726 15.85 2.73 -18.21
N GLY A 727 14.62 3.16 -17.88
CA GLY A 727 13.90 2.72 -16.69
C GLY A 727 13.41 1.27 -16.84
N ASP A 728 13.43 0.51 -15.75
CA ASP A 728 12.77 -0.79 -15.73
C ASP A 728 11.26 -0.61 -15.56
N GLN A 729 10.52 -1.58 -16.10
CA GLN A 729 9.07 -1.72 -16.05
C GLN A 729 8.31 -0.51 -16.60
N LYS A 730 8.84 0.25 -17.56
CA LYS A 730 8.18 1.45 -18.11
C LYS A 730 7.11 1.15 -19.15
N SER A 731 6.09 2.01 -19.20
CA SER A 731 5.07 1.98 -20.25
C SER A 731 5.58 2.66 -21.52
N ALA A 732 5.25 2.13 -22.68
CA ALA A 732 5.38 2.86 -23.94
C ALA A 732 4.42 4.06 -23.92
N ARG A 733 4.81 5.16 -24.58
CA ARG A 733 4.04 6.40 -24.57
C ARG A 733 4.06 7.08 -25.94
N MET A 734 3.09 7.95 -26.18
CA MET A 734 3.08 8.84 -27.33
C MET A 734 2.60 10.23 -26.97
N VAL A 735 3.27 11.24 -27.52
CA VAL A 735 2.90 12.65 -27.33
C VAL A 735 1.79 12.96 -28.33
N LEU A 736 0.59 13.22 -27.84
CA LEU A 736 -0.53 13.55 -28.72
C LEU A 736 -0.37 14.93 -29.35
N GLY A 737 0.27 15.84 -28.60
CA GLY A 737 0.52 17.22 -28.98
C GLY A 737 0.38 18.17 -27.80
N THR A 738 0.19 19.46 -28.10
CA THR A 738 0.00 20.51 -27.10
C THR A 738 -1.32 21.25 -27.29
N VAL A 739 -1.78 21.88 -26.21
CA VAL A 739 -2.94 22.78 -26.17
C VAL A 739 -2.55 24.06 -25.41
N PRO A 740 -3.11 25.22 -25.77
CA PRO A 740 -2.73 26.50 -25.16
C PRO A 740 -3.24 26.63 -23.72
N VAL A 741 -2.45 27.33 -22.90
CA VAL A 741 -2.81 27.82 -21.58
C VAL A 741 -2.87 29.36 -21.65
N GLU A 742 -3.98 29.93 -21.18
CA GLU A 742 -4.20 31.37 -21.20
C GLU A 742 -3.37 32.06 -20.10
N ALA A 743 -3.28 33.40 -20.18
CA ALA A 743 -2.48 34.19 -19.24
C ALA A 743 -2.94 34.08 -17.78
N ASP A 744 -4.22 33.77 -17.53
CA ASP A 744 -4.78 33.50 -16.20
C ASP A 744 -4.52 32.08 -15.69
N GLY A 745 -3.82 31.24 -16.47
CA GLY A 745 -3.52 29.85 -16.16
C GLY A 745 -4.62 28.87 -16.56
N SER A 746 -5.70 29.31 -17.21
CA SER A 746 -6.79 28.43 -17.62
C SER A 746 -6.50 27.70 -18.94
N ALA A 747 -7.09 26.52 -19.10
CA ALA A 747 -7.03 25.76 -20.35
C ALA A 747 -8.39 25.11 -20.67
N TYR A 748 -8.71 24.97 -21.95
CA TYR A 748 -9.92 24.28 -22.42
C TYR A 748 -9.68 23.62 -23.78
N PHE A 749 -9.83 22.31 -23.84
CA PHE A 749 -9.43 21.50 -25.00
C PHE A 749 -10.22 20.20 -25.17
N GLU A 750 -10.20 19.67 -26.40
CA GLU A 750 -10.72 18.33 -26.74
C GLU A 750 -9.72 17.25 -26.35
N MET A 751 -10.19 16.14 -25.78
CA MET A 751 -9.37 14.97 -25.45
C MET A 751 -10.00 13.70 -26.02
N PRO A 752 -9.22 12.83 -26.69
CA PRO A 752 -9.75 11.59 -27.24
C PRO A 752 -10.26 10.64 -26.14
N VAL A 753 -11.37 9.98 -26.42
CA VAL A 753 -12.03 9.07 -25.47
C VAL A 753 -11.27 7.77 -25.28
N ALA A 754 -11.47 7.11 -24.12
CA ALA A 754 -10.95 5.78 -23.82
C ALA A 754 -9.41 5.64 -23.94
N ARG A 755 -8.68 6.70 -23.57
CA ARG A 755 -7.21 6.72 -23.59
C ARG A 755 -6.64 7.23 -22.27
N PRO A 756 -5.74 6.49 -21.61
CA PRO A 756 -5.06 6.98 -20.42
C PRO A 756 -4.04 8.05 -20.84
N ILE A 757 -4.29 9.30 -20.42
CA ILE A 757 -3.52 10.49 -20.78
C ILE A 757 -3.08 11.21 -19.51
N TYR A 758 -1.84 11.71 -19.51
CA TYR A 758 -1.37 12.63 -18.49
C TYR A 758 -0.85 13.92 -19.10
N PHE A 759 -0.81 14.98 -18.29
CA PHE A 759 -0.43 16.31 -18.72
C PHE A 759 0.96 16.70 -18.21
N GLN A 760 1.66 17.50 -19.01
CA GLN A 760 2.82 18.28 -18.57
C GLN A 760 2.55 19.77 -18.77
N ALA A 761 2.80 20.58 -17.73
CA ALA A 761 2.75 22.03 -17.84
C ALA A 761 4.05 22.52 -18.46
N LEU A 762 3.97 23.22 -19.60
CA LEU A 762 5.12 23.69 -20.37
C LEU A 762 5.32 25.19 -20.24
N ASP A 763 6.57 25.63 -20.16
CA ASP A 763 6.93 27.04 -20.24
C ASP A 763 6.92 27.59 -21.69
N GLY A 764 7.38 28.82 -21.88
CA GLY A 764 7.48 29.44 -23.22
C GLY A 764 8.56 28.85 -24.13
N ASP A 765 9.49 28.06 -23.60
CA ASP A 765 10.53 27.35 -24.36
C ASP A 765 10.12 25.90 -24.69
N GLY A 766 8.93 25.47 -24.25
CA GLY A 766 8.42 24.11 -24.47
C GLY A 766 8.94 23.07 -23.49
N LEU A 767 9.59 23.47 -22.40
CA LEU A 767 10.15 22.56 -21.39
C LEU A 767 9.10 22.23 -20.32
N ALA A 768 9.02 20.96 -19.92
CA ALA A 768 8.15 20.54 -18.84
C ALA A 768 8.60 21.13 -17.49
N VAL A 769 7.72 21.95 -16.89
CA VAL A 769 7.88 22.51 -15.55
C VAL A 769 7.41 21.50 -14.50
N GLN A 770 6.27 20.84 -14.75
CA GLN A 770 5.71 19.80 -13.91
C GLN A 770 5.05 18.73 -14.80
N SER A 771 5.09 17.47 -14.35
CA SER A 771 4.38 16.36 -14.96
C SER A 771 3.42 15.75 -13.94
N MET A 772 2.21 15.45 -14.40
CA MET A 772 1.36 14.46 -13.73
C MET A 772 2.10 13.12 -13.64
N ARG A 773 1.83 12.37 -12.57
CA ARG A 773 2.35 11.01 -12.35
C ARG A 773 1.20 10.02 -12.19
N SER A 774 0.17 10.21 -12.98
CA SER A 774 -1.03 9.39 -13.03
C SER A 774 -1.66 9.62 -14.40
N ALA A 775 -2.61 8.79 -14.79
CA ALA A 775 -3.40 9.00 -15.99
C ALA A 775 -4.83 9.41 -15.65
N THR A 776 -5.34 10.38 -16.40
CA THR A 776 -6.77 10.63 -16.54
C THR A 776 -7.26 10.12 -17.89
N TYR A 777 -8.57 10.10 -18.10
CA TYR A 777 -9.21 9.74 -19.35
C TYR A 777 -10.58 10.39 -19.39
N VAL A 778 -11.16 10.48 -20.59
CA VAL A 778 -12.55 10.93 -20.77
C VAL A 778 -13.37 9.88 -21.48
N HIS A 779 -14.66 9.90 -21.18
CA HIS A 779 -15.69 9.13 -21.85
C HIS A 779 -16.37 9.92 -22.98
N PRO A 780 -17.10 9.24 -23.88
CA PRO A 780 -17.83 9.89 -24.95
C PRO A 780 -18.81 10.95 -24.47
N GLY A 781 -18.56 12.20 -24.88
CA GLY A 781 -19.38 13.37 -24.51
C GLY A 781 -19.11 13.94 -23.12
N GLU A 782 -18.12 13.40 -22.38
CA GLU A 782 -17.77 13.90 -21.05
C GLU A 782 -17.18 15.31 -21.09
N ARG A 783 -17.51 16.10 -20.07
CA ARG A 783 -16.79 17.34 -19.74
C ARG A 783 -16.08 17.16 -18.39
N LEU A 784 -14.79 16.87 -18.44
CA LEU A 784 -13.93 16.79 -17.27
C LEU A 784 -13.49 18.20 -16.86
N THR A 785 -13.50 18.49 -15.56
CA THR A 785 -13.02 19.76 -15.02
C THR A 785 -11.99 19.51 -13.92
N CYS A 786 -10.80 20.10 -14.08
CA CYS A 786 -9.74 20.11 -13.09
C CYS A 786 -9.65 21.51 -12.49
N ARG A 787 -9.56 21.62 -11.16
CA ARG A 787 -9.36 22.91 -10.51
C ARG A 787 -7.93 23.41 -10.75
N GLY A 788 -6.94 22.53 -10.64
CA GLY A 788 -5.55 22.88 -10.90
C GLY A 788 -4.65 21.68 -11.15
N CYS A 789 -3.34 21.87 -11.00
CA CYS A 789 -2.33 20.85 -11.27
C CYS A 789 -1.88 20.19 -9.96
N HIS A 790 -2.61 19.16 -9.52
CA HIS A 790 -2.50 18.56 -8.16
C HIS A 790 -2.96 19.53 -7.06
N GLU A 791 -4.15 20.10 -7.18
CA GLU A 791 -4.74 20.95 -6.14
C GLU A 791 -4.91 20.22 -4.80
N SER A 792 -4.99 21.00 -3.72
CA SER A 792 -5.35 20.45 -2.40
C SER A 792 -6.79 19.94 -2.39
N ARG A 793 -6.97 18.71 -1.89
CA ARG A 793 -8.27 18.05 -1.78
C ARG A 793 -9.13 18.56 -0.63
N THR A 794 -8.51 19.14 0.40
CA THR A 794 -9.20 19.65 1.60
C THR A 794 -9.47 21.15 1.52
N SER A 795 -8.95 21.82 0.49
CA SER A 795 -9.18 23.24 0.28
C SER A 795 -10.54 23.49 -0.34
N ALA A 796 -11.33 24.39 0.26
CA ALA A 796 -12.56 24.88 -0.34
C ALA A 796 -12.29 25.39 -1.76
N ALA A 797 -13.30 25.27 -2.64
CA ALA A 797 -13.25 25.90 -3.95
C ALA A 797 -12.95 27.39 -3.77
N PRO A 798 -12.06 27.98 -4.59
CA PRO A 798 -11.82 29.42 -4.51
C PRO A 798 -13.15 30.15 -4.75
N PRO A 799 -13.38 31.31 -4.09
CA PRO A 799 -14.59 32.10 -4.31
C PRO A 799 -14.76 32.36 -5.81
N ALA A 800 -16.01 32.40 -6.27
CA ALA A 800 -16.35 32.57 -7.68
C ALA A 800 -15.61 33.79 -8.28
N GLY A 801 -14.49 33.51 -8.95
CA GLY A 801 -13.73 34.49 -9.71
C GLY A 801 -14.41 34.80 -11.04
N ALA A 802 -13.77 35.64 -11.86
CA ALA A 802 -14.14 35.75 -13.26
C ALA A 802 -14.08 34.35 -13.92
N MET A 803 -15.00 34.07 -14.84
CA MET A 803 -14.95 32.82 -15.60
C MET A 803 -13.57 32.66 -16.26
N PRO A 804 -12.94 31.47 -16.17
CA PRO A 804 -11.64 31.24 -16.78
C PRO A 804 -11.65 31.62 -18.26
N SER A 805 -10.66 32.37 -18.71
CA SER A 805 -10.66 32.94 -20.07
C SER A 805 -10.72 31.88 -21.16
N ALA A 806 -10.10 30.71 -20.94
CA ALA A 806 -10.16 29.58 -21.86
C ALA A 806 -11.60 29.06 -22.06
N TRP A 807 -12.49 29.24 -21.09
CA TRP A 807 -13.87 28.73 -21.13
C TRP A 807 -14.81 29.68 -21.90
N MET A 808 -14.33 30.88 -22.26
CA MET A 808 -15.08 31.84 -23.08
C MET A 808 -14.93 31.59 -24.59
N ARG A 809 -14.14 30.59 -24.98
CA ARG A 809 -13.94 30.15 -26.36
C ARG A 809 -14.24 28.67 -26.51
N SER A 810 -14.36 28.22 -27.76
CA SER A 810 -14.44 26.79 -28.05
C SER A 810 -13.20 26.03 -27.57
N ALA A 811 -13.38 24.75 -27.28
CA ALA A 811 -12.30 23.86 -26.90
C ALA A 811 -11.21 23.84 -27.97
N SER A 812 -9.95 23.99 -27.57
CA SER A 812 -8.81 23.87 -28.47
C SER A 812 -8.64 22.44 -28.95
N LYS A 813 -8.32 22.28 -30.23
CA LYS A 813 -7.84 21.01 -30.77
C LYS A 813 -6.37 20.81 -30.40
N ILE A 814 -5.97 19.55 -30.27
CA ILE A 814 -4.58 19.17 -30.01
C ILE A 814 -3.74 19.54 -31.24
N THR A 815 -2.68 20.32 -31.03
CA THR A 815 -1.68 20.63 -32.07
C THR A 815 -0.59 19.55 -32.02
N PRO A 816 -0.39 18.73 -33.06
CA PRO A 816 0.63 17.69 -33.06
C PRO A 816 2.04 18.23 -32.80
N ASP A 817 2.87 17.45 -32.13
CA ASP A 817 4.28 17.76 -31.89
C ASP A 817 5.17 17.24 -33.06
N VAL A 818 6.49 17.36 -32.95
CA VAL A 818 7.45 16.99 -33.99
C VAL A 818 7.44 15.50 -34.35
N GLU A 819 7.88 15.18 -35.57
CA GLU A 819 8.01 13.79 -36.05
C GLU A 819 8.88 12.95 -35.10
N GLY A 820 8.44 11.71 -34.84
CA GLY A 820 9.07 10.80 -33.88
C GLY A 820 8.53 10.93 -32.46
N SER A 821 7.56 11.81 -32.20
CA SER A 821 6.88 11.93 -30.89
C SER A 821 5.62 11.06 -30.78
N ARG A 822 5.07 10.60 -31.91
CA ARG A 822 3.78 9.89 -31.99
C ARG A 822 3.75 8.76 -33.05
N PRO A 823 3.90 7.49 -32.66
CA PRO A 823 4.41 7.03 -31.36
C PRO A 823 5.85 7.50 -31.11
N PHE A 824 6.26 7.51 -29.85
CA PHE A 824 7.57 8.01 -29.46
C PHE A 824 8.71 7.16 -30.08
N SER A 825 9.78 7.74 -30.62
CA SER A 825 10.83 6.97 -31.28
C SER A 825 12.17 7.70 -31.24
N PHE A 826 13.12 7.23 -30.45
CA PHE A 826 14.47 7.80 -30.42
C PHE A 826 15.17 7.80 -31.80
N PRO A 827 15.07 6.72 -32.62
CA PRO A 827 15.66 6.70 -33.96
C PRO A 827 15.16 7.77 -34.91
N ILE A 828 13.91 8.23 -34.77
CA ILE A 828 13.30 9.27 -35.61
C ILE A 828 13.46 10.65 -34.96
N LEU A 829 13.25 10.73 -33.64
CA LEU A 829 13.19 11.99 -32.91
C LEU A 829 14.57 12.58 -32.63
N VAL A 830 15.50 11.78 -32.08
CA VAL A 830 16.74 12.29 -31.46
C VAL A 830 17.97 11.94 -32.29
N GLN A 831 18.06 10.71 -32.81
CA GLN A 831 19.24 10.27 -33.54
C GLN A 831 19.63 11.21 -34.71
N PRO A 832 18.70 11.71 -35.55
CA PRO A 832 19.06 12.62 -36.64
C PRO A 832 19.71 13.92 -36.14
N VAL A 833 19.28 14.43 -34.98
CA VAL A 833 19.87 15.62 -34.36
C VAL A 833 21.31 15.34 -33.94
N LEU A 834 21.56 14.17 -33.34
CA LEU A 834 22.90 13.76 -32.92
C LEU A 834 23.83 13.56 -34.12
N GLU A 835 23.36 12.94 -35.20
CA GLU A 835 24.16 12.71 -36.41
C GLU A 835 24.57 14.01 -37.09
N LYS A 836 23.64 14.97 -37.15
CA LYS A 836 23.86 16.29 -37.73
C LYS A 836 24.82 17.14 -36.90
N ASN A 837 24.63 17.17 -35.57
CA ASN A 837 25.24 18.20 -34.73
C ASN A 837 26.34 17.70 -33.78
N CYS A 838 26.39 16.40 -33.45
CA CYS A 838 27.25 15.88 -32.38
C CYS A 838 28.22 14.79 -32.88
N ARG A 839 27.76 13.86 -33.72
CA ARG A 839 28.53 12.70 -34.20
C ARG A 839 29.89 13.06 -34.82
N PRO A 840 30.06 14.13 -35.63
CA PRO A 840 31.36 14.46 -36.22
C PRO A 840 32.50 14.58 -35.20
N CYS A 841 32.23 15.14 -34.02
CA CYS A 841 33.20 15.26 -32.93
C CYS A 841 33.25 14.03 -32.01
N HIS A 842 32.17 13.26 -31.95
CA HIS A 842 31.99 12.12 -31.04
C HIS A 842 32.36 10.75 -31.65
N GLN A 843 32.65 10.68 -32.96
CA GLN A 843 33.05 9.42 -33.63
C GLN A 843 34.58 9.26 -33.76
N ASN A 844 35.34 10.37 -33.81
CA ASN A 844 36.77 10.37 -34.19
C ASN A 844 37.76 10.81 -33.10
N SER A 845 37.28 11.26 -31.94
CA SER A 845 38.04 11.93 -30.87
C SER A 845 38.94 11.01 -30.05
N ARG A 846 38.81 9.68 -30.20
CA ARG A 846 39.79 8.70 -29.68
C ARG A 846 41.21 8.96 -30.17
N LYS A 847 41.39 9.64 -31.31
CA LYS A 847 42.70 10.00 -31.88
C LYS A 847 43.46 11.08 -31.09
N GLU A 848 42.81 11.79 -30.16
CA GLU A 848 43.41 12.88 -29.37
C GLU A 848 43.60 12.52 -27.87
N GLY A 849 43.49 11.24 -27.50
CA GLY A 849 43.64 10.80 -26.11
C GLY A 849 42.45 11.16 -25.19
N LYS A 850 41.38 11.73 -25.74
CA LYS A 850 40.09 11.93 -25.08
C LYS A 850 39.14 10.81 -25.46
N ASN A 851 38.34 10.31 -24.52
CA ASN A 851 37.40 9.20 -24.76
C ASN A 851 35.94 9.66 -24.57
N PRO A 852 35.40 10.53 -25.46
CA PRO A 852 34.02 10.99 -25.34
C PRO A 852 33.01 9.88 -25.68
N PRO A 853 31.73 10.06 -25.28
CA PRO A 853 30.67 9.09 -25.58
C PRO A 853 30.48 8.90 -27.09
N ASP A 854 30.27 7.66 -27.51
CA ASP A 854 29.97 7.32 -28.91
C ASP A 854 28.52 7.66 -29.23
N LEU A 855 28.31 8.54 -30.21
CA LEU A 855 26.98 9.01 -30.62
C LEU A 855 26.53 8.43 -31.98
N SER A 856 27.13 7.32 -32.40
CA SER A 856 26.76 6.61 -33.62
C SER A 856 25.54 5.68 -33.44
N ARG A 857 24.97 5.23 -34.56
CA ARG A 857 23.89 4.24 -34.60
C ARG A 857 24.40 2.82 -34.33
N GLU A 858 25.64 2.53 -34.72
CA GLU A 858 26.24 1.21 -34.66
C GLU A 858 26.59 0.88 -33.21
N GLY A 859 25.93 -0.10 -32.61
CA GLY A 859 26.07 -0.42 -31.19
C GLY A 859 27.49 -0.85 -30.80
N PHE A 860 27.80 -0.79 -29.49
CA PHE A 860 28.92 -1.53 -28.91
C PHE A 860 28.68 -3.04 -29.08
N ASN A 861 29.18 -3.59 -30.17
CA ASN A 861 29.22 -5.02 -30.43
C ASN A 861 30.68 -5.48 -30.23
N THR A 862 31.19 -5.32 -29.01
CA THR A 862 32.60 -5.62 -28.68
C THR A 862 32.91 -7.11 -28.66
N ASP A 863 31.89 -7.96 -28.75
CA ASP A 863 31.96 -9.38 -28.41
C ASP A 863 31.03 -10.27 -29.28
N GLY A 864 30.48 -9.73 -30.37
CA GLY A 864 29.73 -10.49 -31.38
C GLY A 864 28.37 -11.05 -30.90
N LYS A 865 27.93 -10.71 -29.68
CA LYS A 865 26.62 -11.07 -29.13
C LYS A 865 25.65 -9.88 -29.28
N LYS A 866 24.49 -10.10 -29.91
CA LYS A 866 23.40 -9.09 -29.89
C LYS A 866 23.06 -8.78 -28.43
N LYS A 867 23.22 -7.53 -27.99
CA LYS A 867 22.69 -7.07 -26.70
C LYS A 867 21.17 -7.29 -26.69
N ARG A 868 20.63 -7.71 -25.53
CA ARG A 868 19.22 -8.09 -25.33
C ARG A 868 18.22 -7.05 -25.87
N ASP A 869 18.51 -5.76 -25.67
CA ASP A 869 17.55 -4.68 -25.94
C ASP A 869 17.84 -3.93 -27.27
N ASN A 870 18.96 -4.24 -27.95
CA ASN A 870 19.28 -3.81 -29.32
C ASN A 870 19.27 -2.28 -29.61
N TRP A 871 19.67 -1.45 -28.63
CA TRP A 871 19.74 0.02 -28.76
C TRP A 871 20.99 0.53 -29.52
N PHE A 872 20.95 1.80 -29.94
CA PHE A 872 22.10 2.49 -30.53
C PHE A 872 23.21 2.78 -29.51
N ALA A 873 24.46 2.90 -29.98
CA ALA A 873 25.59 3.32 -29.13
C ALA A 873 25.36 4.71 -28.55
N SER A 874 24.77 5.63 -29.32
CA SER A 874 24.36 6.96 -28.88
C SER A 874 23.45 6.93 -27.66
N TYR A 875 22.40 6.12 -27.70
CA TYR A 875 21.43 6.02 -26.64
C TYR A 875 22.11 5.48 -25.37
N GLU A 876 22.81 4.36 -25.46
CA GLU A 876 23.56 3.77 -24.34
C GLU A 876 24.57 4.76 -23.72
N SER A 877 25.30 5.48 -24.56
CA SER A 877 26.33 6.44 -24.11
C SER A 877 25.73 7.70 -23.46
N LEU A 878 24.48 8.06 -23.78
CA LEU A 878 23.79 9.20 -23.18
C LEU A 878 23.16 8.91 -21.82
N ARG A 879 23.06 7.63 -21.40
CA ARG A 879 22.44 7.24 -20.11
C ARG A 879 22.95 8.05 -18.89
N PRO A 880 24.25 8.37 -18.72
CA PRO A 880 24.73 9.15 -17.58
C PRO A 880 24.31 10.64 -17.60
N HIS A 881 23.83 11.11 -18.75
CA HIS A 881 23.48 12.51 -19.00
C HIS A 881 21.97 12.73 -19.14
N ALA A 882 21.23 11.67 -19.48
CA ALA A 882 19.78 11.67 -19.68
C ALA A 882 19.00 11.75 -18.36
N PHE A 883 17.73 12.13 -18.46
CA PHE A 883 16.78 12.08 -17.35
C PHE A 883 15.86 10.87 -17.51
N PHE A 884 15.77 10.02 -16.50
CA PHE A 884 14.79 8.94 -16.46
C PHE A 884 14.53 8.54 -15.02
N TRP A 885 13.33 8.04 -14.74
CA TRP A 885 13.08 7.32 -13.51
C TRP A 885 13.20 5.81 -13.72
N ASN A 886 13.62 5.12 -12.67
CA ASN A 886 13.50 3.68 -12.61
C ASN A 886 12.34 3.32 -11.67
N ASN A 887 11.37 2.54 -12.14
CA ASN A 887 10.23 2.14 -11.32
C ASN A 887 10.61 1.04 -10.32
N ALA A 888 11.68 0.27 -10.60
CA ALA A 888 12.14 -0.85 -9.78
C ALA A 888 13.19 -0.45 -8.71
N VAL A 889 12.99 0.67 -8.02
CA VAL A 889 13.93 1.16 -6.99
C VAL A 889 13.31 1.02 -5.60
N PHE A 890 14.03 0.37 -4.69
CA PHE A 890 13.54 0.10 -3.34
C PHE A 890 13.73 1.27 -2.37
N ASP A 891 14.82 2.03 -2.50
CA ASP A 891 15.27 2.92 -1.43
C ASP A 891 14.81 4.37 -1.56
N HIS A 892 14.29 4.77 -2.73
CA HIS A 892 13.81 6.13 -2.97
C HIS A 892 12.66 6.10 -3.99
N VAL A 893 11.48 6.55 -3.56
CA VAL A 893 10.34 6.74 -4.46
C VAL A 893 10.51 8.08 -5.17
N PRO A 894 10.59 8.14 -6.50
CA PRO A 894 10.81 9.41 -7.19
C PRO A 894 9.64 10.38 -6.95
N ARG A 895 9.84 11.69 -7.14
CA ARG A 895 8.80 12.74 -7.05
C ARG A 895 9.00 13.77 -8.17
N THR A 896 7.91 14.29 -8.75
CA THR A 896 7.97 15.47 -9.61
C THR A 896 8.00 16.74 -8.76
N THR A 897 9.15 17.39 -8.69
CA THR A 897 9.26 18.74 -8.10
C THR A 897 9.26 19.77 -9.22
N PRO A 898 8.36 20.79 -9.20
CA PRO A 898 8.30 21.81 -10.24
C PRO A 898 9.69 22.42 -10.54
N GLY A 899 10.05 22.45 -11.82
CA GLY A 899 11.34 22.95 -12.31
C GLY A 899 12.54 22.01 -12.14
N LYS A 900 12.38 20.85 -11.47
CA LYS A 900 13.43 19.84 -11.24
C LYS A 900 13.05 18.49 -11.85
N PHE A 901 12.50 18.51 -13.05
CA PHE A 901 12.03 17.33 -13.78
C PHE A 901 12.49 17.37 -15.24
N GLY A 902 12.58 16.19 -15.87
CA GLY A 902 12.72 16.06 -17.32
C GLY A 902 14.00 16.71 -17.84
N ALA A 903 13.87 17.44 -18.93
CA ALA A 903 14.98 18.17 -19.54
C ALA A 903 15.68 19.12 -18.56
N ARG A 904 14.91 19.82 -17.70
CA ARG A 904 15.43 20.77 -16.70
C ARG A 904 16.28 20.11 -15.62
N ALA A 905 16.05 18.82 -15.35
CA ALA A 905 16.85 18.04 -14.40
C ALA A 905 17.97 17.22 -15.07
N SER A 906 18.06 17.25 -16.41
CA SER A 906 19.07 16.48 -17.13
C SER A 906 20.43 17.17 -17.13
N LYS A 907 21.50 16.37 -17.03
CA LYS A 907 22.87 16.89 -17.20
C LYS A 907 23.14 17.24 -18.67
N LEU A 908 22.43 16.60 -19.60
CA LEU A 908 22.58 16.86 -21.03
C LEU A 908 22.17 18.30 -21.39
N LEU A 909 20.99 18.75 -20.96
CA LEU A 909 20.55 20.12 -21.24
C LEU A 909 21.44 21.15 -20.55
N ASP A 910 21.80 20.94 -19.28
CA ASP A 910 22.72 21.82 -18.54
C ASP A 910 24.06 21.99 -19.28
N MET A 911 24.62 20.90 -19.79
CA MET A 911 25.85 20.92 -20.58
C MET A 911 25.69 21.71 -21.90
N ILE A 912 24.61 21.49 -22.63
CA ILE A 912 24.33 22.21 -23.90
C ILE A 912 24.17 23.71 -23.64
N GLN A 913 23.41 24.10 -22.60
CA GLN A 913 23.17 25.49 -22.25
C GLN A 913 24.44 26.22 -21.78
N LYS A 914 25.38 25.51 -21.14
CA LYS A 914 26.71 26.04 -20.80
C LYS A 914 27.64 26.24 -22.00
N GLY A 915 27.17 25.96 -23.22
CA GLY A 915 27.89 26.23 -24.46
C GLY A 915 28.87 25.13 -24.86
N HIS A 916 28.54 23.86 -24.60
CA HIS A 916 29.34 22.67 -24.94
C HIS A 916 30.15 22.82 -26.23
N HIS A 917 31.45 23.14 -26.10
CA HIS A 917 32.39 23.36 -27.20
C HIS A 917 31.89 24.29 -28.32
N GLY A 918 31.09 25.31 -27.98
CA GLY A 918 30.54 26.26 -28.95
C GLY A 918 29.40 25.71 -29.82
N LEU A 919 28.83 24.55 -29.46
CA LEU A 919 27.68 23.96 -30.13
C LEU A 919 26.50 24.95 -30.19
N LYS A 920 25.89 25.08 -31.37
CA LYS A 920 24.67 25.86 -31.59
C LYS A 920 23.62 24.98 -32.24
N LEU A 921 22.56 24.67 -31.51
CA LEU A 921 21.42 23.92 -32.02
C LEU A 921 20.35 24.88 -32.54
N SER A 922 19.64 24.49 -33.59
CA SER A 922 18.39 25.14 -33.97
C SER A 922 17.32 24.94 -32.89
N LYS A 923 16.26 25.76 -32.89
CA LYS A 923 15.15 25.58 -31.94
C LYS A 923 14.50 24.20 -32.07
N ASP A 924 14.34 23.71 -33.30
CA ASP A 924 13.78 22.37 -33.58
C ASP A 924 14.71 21.25 -33.05
N ASP A 925 16.01 21.34 -33.35
CA ASP A 925 17.00 20.36 -32.89
C ASP A 925 17.05 20.29 -31.35
N LEU A 926 16.99 21.45 -30.68
CA LEU A 926 16.97 21.51 -29.21
C LEU A 926 15.66 20.91 -28.66
N HIS A 927 14.51 21.28 -29.24
CA HIS A 927 13.19 20.79 -28.83
C HIS A 927 13.09 19.26 -28.92
N ARG A 928 13.61 18.65 -29.98
CA ARG A 928 13.66 17.18 -30.13
C ARG A 928 14.42 16.49 -29.00
N ILE A 929 15.55 17.06 -28.56
CA ILE A 929 16.33 16.53 -27.43
C ILE A 929 15.56 16.73 -26.11
N THR A 930 14.99 17.91 -25.88
CA THR A 930 14.30 18.23 -24.62
C THR A 930 12.99 17.46 -24.48
N LEU A 931 12.24 17.26 -25.57
CA LEU A 931 11.04 16.42 -25.60
C LEU A 931 11.35 14.97 -25.20
N TRP A 932 12.48 14.44 -25.65
CA TRP A 932 12.93 13.10 -25.24
C TRP A 932 13.25 13.02 -23.74
N LEU A 933 13.95 14.01 -23.20
CA LEU A 933 14.27 14.08 -21.78
C LEU A 933 13.01 14.24 -20.90
N ASP A 934 12.04 15.04 -21.35
CA ASP A 934 10.75 15.21 -20.67
C ASP A 934 9.88 13.94 -20.70
N CYS A 935 10.14 13.02 -21.64
CA CYS A 935 9.40 11.78 -21.83
C CYS A 935 10.14 10.55 -21.26
N ASN A 936 10.88 10.70 -20.16
CA ASN A 936 11.68 9.63 -19.51
C ASN A 936 12.78 9.02 -20.37
N SER A 937 13.19 9.71 -21.43
CA SER A 937 14.24 9.25 -22.30
C SER A 937 13.98 7.86 -22.89
N ASP A 938 12.75 7.54 -23.29
CA ASP A 938 12.42 6.25 -23.91
C ASP A 938 13.14 6.05 -25.26
N PHE A 939 13.33 4.80 -25.68
CA PHE A 939 13.90 4.46 -27.00
C PHE A 939 12.80 4.06 -27.98
N TYR A 940 11.95 3.13 -27.57
CA TYR A 940 10.82 2.60 -28.34
C TYR A 940 9.52 3.31 -27.95
N GLY A 941 8.55 3.35 -28.87
CA GLY A 941 7.21 3.93 -28.63
C GLY A 941 6.07 2.92 -28.68
N SER A 942 6.40 1.67 -28.95
CA SER A 942 5.47 0.55 -29.04
C SER A 942 6.19 -0.72 -28.60
N TYR A 943 5.44 -1.74 -28.21
CA TYR A 943 5.99 -3.03 -27.79
C TYR A 943 6.22 -4.00 -28.97
N GLU A 944 5.83 -3.59 -30.17
CA GLU A 944 5.81 -4.41 -31.38
C GLU A 944 6.97 -4.07 -32.32
N ASN A 945 7.37 -5.02 -33.17
CA ASN A 945 8.29 -4.82 -34.31
C ASN A 945 9.53 -3.95 -34.01
N LEU A 946 10.28 -4.31 -32.96
CA LEU A 946 11.42 -3.52 -32.48
C LEU A 946 12.49 -3.23 -33.53
N ASP A 947 12.73 -4.17 -34.45
CA ASP A 947 13.71 -3.98 -35.52
C ASP A 947 13.26 -2.88 -36.50
N GLN A 948 11.97 -2.82 -36.85
CA GLN A 948 11.40 -1.74 -37.68
C GLN A 948 11.51 -0.38 -36.98
N GLN A 949 11.17 -0.31 -35.69
CA GLN A 949 11.34 0.91 -34.90
C GLN A 949 12.80 1.37 -34.87
N ARG A 950 13.73 0.44 -34.64
CA ARG A 950 15.18 0.70 -34.65
C ARG A 950 15.68 1.18 -36.01
N GLU A 951 15.10 0.71 -37.11
CA GLU A 951 15.42 1.17 -38.47
C GLU A 951 14.85 2.56 -38.78
N GLY A 952 14.05 3.15 -37.88
CA GLY A 952 13.44 4.46 -38.06
C GLY A 952 12.08 4.39 -38.77
N GLN A 953 11.43 3.23 -38.77
CA GLN A 953 10.06 3.08 -39.26
C GLN A 953 9.05 3.36 -38.14
N VAL A 954 7.92 3.98 -38.48
CA VAL A 954 6.83 4.22 -37.54
C VAL A 954 6.06 2.93 -37.31
N VAL A 955 6.01 2.45 -36.07
CA VAL A 955 5.22 1.28 -35.66
C VAL A 955 4.11 1.74 -34.72
N TRP A 956 2.86 1.60 -35.16
CA TRP A 956 1.70 1.90 -34.33
C TRP A 956 1.41 0.75 -33.36
N PRO A 957 1.08 1.04 -32.09
CA PRO A 957 0.73 0.02 -31.11
C PRO A 957 -0.56 -0.69 -31.51
N ARG A 958 -0.68 -1.97 -31.13
CA ARG A 958 -1.97 -2.67 -31.22
C ARG A 958 -2.86 -2.16 -30.09
N MET A 959 -3.89 -1.41 -30.47
CA MET A 959 -4.94 -0.95 -29.58
C MET A 959 -6.15 -1.82 -29.93
N GLU A 960 -6.30 -2.94 -29.23
CA GLU A 960 -7.47 -3.83 -29.38
C GLU A 960 -8.72 -3.20 -28.77
#